data_AF-A0A9X5PFC0-F1
#
_entry.id   AF-A0A9X5PFC0-F1
#
_cell.length_a   1.000
_cell.length_b   1.000
_cell.length_c   1.000
_cell.angle_alpha   90.00
_cell.angle_beta   90.00
_cell.angle_gamma   90.00
#
_symmetry.space_group_name_H-M   'P 1'
#
loop_
_entity.id
_entity.type
_entity.pdbx_description
1 polymer ?
#
loop_
_entity_poly.entity_id
_entity_poly.type
_entity_poly.pdbx_seq_one_letter_code
_entity_poly.pdbx_strand_id
1 'polypeptide(L)'
;MRFAVALLSLLGVASVIGTVLQQNQPQVNYVVKFGPFWSQIFNFLGLYDVYASAWFVVIMMFLVISTSLCLIRNVPPFLREIKSFRENAKEKSLAAMRHSTVLEGKMSSEIAQRYLEVQGFNCKTVTREDGSVLVAAKKGAMNKWGYIFAHAALIVICLGGLIDSNLLLKIGMLTGRIVPDNHSVYAKDFKPESILGTSNLSFRGNVNITEGQSADVVFLNADNGMLVQDLPFEVKLKKFHIDFYNTGMPRDFASDLEITDKESGKKSEHTIRVNHPLTLHGITIYQASFADGGSDLKFKAWNLGNPSREPVTLRATSMRDFPLDIGNTSYKLEFDQFTSMNVEDMSKSSEKEQTLQSAINDVRAVSQENKKYTNIGPSVVYRIRDKAGQAVEYKNYMLPVKQEQDYFFITGTRTGLEQQYRWLRIPADRTSKPDTFMAMRELLKDEAARKAVIRNATLNAPDNIREQFTLAAENTLGIFAKGGYLALDEFITKNIPKEQQEKMQGYFYEMLFGVMNAVLEETIQKYKLPAWPQDEARNRFLLHSMDAYTGLTEYPAPMLLQLDGFEEVRSSGLQMTRSPGAFLVYLGSVLLVLGTIFMFYIREKRAWVLFSDDRIRFAMSSSRNERDLQKEFPQHTQSLQRLAKDLNHDA
;
A
#
# COMPACT_ATOMS: atom_id res chain seq x y z
N MET A 1 33.08 -0.54 20.63
CA MET A 1 32.39 -1.53 19.77
C MET A 1 31.06 -2.01 20.36
N ARG A 2 31.00 -2.58 21.57
CA ARG A 2 29.73 -3.06 22.18
C ARG A 2 28.61 -2.02 22.18
N PHE A 3 28.94 -0.78 22.52
CA PHE A 3 27.98 0.34 22.50
C PHE A 3 27.40 0.64 21.11
N ALA A 4 28.25 0.74 20.07
CA ALA A 4 27.79 0.99 18.70
C ALA A 4 26.93 -0.16 18.15
N VAL A 5 27.25 -1.42 18.49
CA VAL A 5 26.43 -2.58 18.11
C VAL A 5 25.05 -2.51 18.78
N ALA A 6 24.98 -2.17 20.08
CA ALA A 6 23.71 -2.01 20.76
C ALA A 6 22.84 -0.91 20.14
N LEU A 7 23.43 0.25 19.81
CA LEU A 7 22.72 1.34 19.12
C LEU A 7 22.23 0.90 17.72
N LEU A 8 23.05 0.18 16.97
CA LEU A 8 22.66 -0.34 15.65
C LEU A 8 21.50 -1.34 15.76
N SER A 9 21.53 -2.24 16.75
CA SER A 9 20.42 -3.19 17.01
C SER A 9 19.13 -2.47 17.37
N LEU A 10 19.20 -1.44 18.24
CA LEU A 10 18.05 -0.63 18.61
C LEU A 10 17.46 0.09 17.41
N LEU A 11 18.30 0.67 16.55
CA LEU A 11 17.89 1.34 15.32
C LEU A 11 17.28 0.36 14.31
N GLY A 12 17.77 -0.88 14.27
CA GLY A 12 17.17 -1.97 13.50
C GLY A 12 15.75 -2.29 13.95
N VAL A 13 15.52 -2.45 15.25
CA VAL A 13 14.16 -2.69 15.81
C VAL A 13 13.22 -1.53 15.50
N ALA A 14 13.68 -0.29 15.71
CA ALA A 14 12.94 0.92 15.36
C ALA A 14 12.54 0.97 13.89
N SER A 15 13.47 0.61 12.99
CA SER A 15 13.23 0.61 11.55
C SER A 15 12.20 -0.46 11.14
N VAL A 16 12.16 -1.61 11.81
CA VAL A 16 11.13 -2.64 11.59
C VAL A 16 9.75 -2.11 11.96
N ILE A 17 9.61 -1.43 13.10
CA ILE A 17 8.34 -0.81 13.52
C ILE A 17 7.87 0.20 12.48
N GLY A 18 8.76 1.08 12.01
CA GLY A 18 8.45 2.07 10.97
C GLY A 18 8.10 1.47 9.60
N THR A 19 8.54 0.24 9.32
CA THR A 19 8.21 -0.47 8.07
C THR A 19 6.84 -1.16 8.15
N VAL A 20 6.48 -1.69 9.32
CA VAL A 20 5.19 -2.38 9.54
C VAL A 20 4.04 -1.38 9.66
N LEU A 21 4.26 -0.27 10.35
CA LEU A 21 3.29 0.81 10.47
C LEU A 21 3.46 1.77 9.28
N GLN A 22 2.45 1.86 8.41
CA GLN A 22 2.47 2.84 7.32
C GLN A 22 2.66 4.25 7.89
N GLN A 23 3.66 4.97 7.40
CA GLN A 23 4.07 6.28 7.93
C GLN A 23 3.29 7.43 7.26
N ASN A 24 3.13 8.56 7.96
CA ASN A 24 2.57 9.81 7.45
C ASN A 24 1.17 9.72 6.78
N GLN A 25 0.31 8.82 7.28
CA GLN A 25 -1.09 8.71 6.85
C GLN A 25 -1.99 9.74 7.57
N PRO A 26 -3.17 10.08 7.03
CA PRO A 26 -4.17 10.85 7.75
C PRO A 26 -4.54 10.21 9.10
N GLN A 27 -4.72 11.04 10.14
CA GLN A 27 -4.92 10.57 11.52
C GLN A 27 -6.15 9.65 11.67
N VAL A 28 -7.21 9.91 10.90
CA VAL A 28 -8.43 9.09 10.83
C VAL A 28 -8.12 7.64 10.45
N ASN A 29 -7.20 7.40 9.51
CA ASN A 29 -6.86 6.05 9.07
C ASN A 29 -6.24 5.22 10.20
N TYR A 30 -5.43 5.83 11.07
CA TYR A 30 -4.87 5.15 12.23
C TYR A 30 -5.94 4.84 13.28
N VAL A 31 -6.88 5.76 13.52
CA VAL A 31 -7.98 5.56 14.47
C VAL A 31 -8.90 4.43 14.00
N VAL A 32 -9.25 4.39 12.72
CA VAL A 32 -10.08 3.31 12.15
C VAL A 32 -9.40 1.95 12.29
N LYS A 33 -8.08 1.88 12.04
CA LYS A 33 -7.34 0.61 12.03
C LYS A 33 -6.98 0.07 13.42
N PHE A 34 -6.66 0.95 14.37
CA PHE A 34 -6.12 0.56 15.68
C PHE A 34 -6.99 0.99 16.87
N GLY A 35 -8.04 1.78 16.62
CA GLY A 35 -8.88 2.38 17.65
C GLY A 35 -8.28 3.66 18.26
N PRO A 36 -9.10 4.46 18.97
CA PRO A 36 -8.66 5.74 19.56
C PRO A 36 -7.52 5.61 20.58
N PHE A 37 -7.55 4.55 21.40
CA PHE A 37 -6.57 4.34 22.47
C PHE A 37 -5.15 4.12 21.93
N TRP A 38 -4.96 3.15 21.03
CA TRP A 38 -3.65 2.88 20.44
C TRP A 38 -3.17 4.02 19.55
N SER A 39 -4.09 4.72 18.86
CA SER A 39 -3.74 5.90 18.08
C SER A 39 -3.08 6.99 18.95
N GLN A 40 -3.61 7.26 20.14
CA GLN A 40 -3.01 8.24 21.05
C GLN A 40 -1.61 7.82 21.54
N ILE A 41 -1.43 6.52 21.85
CA ILE A 41 -0.12 5.99 22.25
C ILE A 41 0.90 6.13 21.11
N PHE A 42 0.52 5.76 19.89
CA PHE A 42 1.40 5.87 18.73
C PHE A 42 1.78 7.31 18.43
N ASN A 43 0.85 8.25 18.60
CA ASN A 43 1.12 9.68 18.48
C ASN A 43 2.13 10.15 19.54
N PHE A 44 1.91 9.79 20.81
CA PHE A 44 2.80 10.15 21.92
C PHE A 44 4.23 9.63 21.72
N LEU A 45 4.37 8.40 21.22
CA LEU A 45 5.66 7.78 20.93
C LEU A 45 6.30 8.27 19.61
N GLY A 46 5.58 9.06 18.80
CA GLY A 46 6.04 9.55 17.50
C GLY A 46 6.18 8.45 16.45
N LEU A 47 5.34 7.40 16.49
CA LEU A 47 5.44 6.24 15.60
C LEU A 47 4.88 6.47 14.19
N TYR A 48 4.17 7.57 13.97
CA TYR A 48 3.65 7.93 12.64
C TYR A 48 4.72 8.47 11.70
N ASP A 49 5.81 9.00 12.26
CA ASP A 49 7.01 9.46 11.54
C ASP A 49 8.28 9.06 12.31
N VAL A 50 8.51 7.75 12.44
CA VAL A 50 9.61 7.16 13.23
C VAL A 50 10.96 7.74 12.81
N TYR A 51 11.19 7.88 11.51
CA TYR A 51 12.50 8.27 10.96
C TYR A 51 12.87 9.72 11.26
N ALA A 52 11.89 10.59 11.53
CA ALA A 52 12.11 11.96 11.96
C ALA A 52 11.81 12.17 13.46
N SER A 53 11.42 11.14 14.20
CA SER A 53 11.19 11.23 15.64
C SER A 53 12.47 11.62 16.38
N ALA A 54 12.33 12.43 17.45
CA ALA A 54 13.48 12.95 18.18
C ALA A 54 14.38 11.82 18.75
N TRP A 55 13.76 10.76 19.28
CA TRP A 55 14.51 9.63 19.85
C TRP A 55 15.30 8.87 18.77
N PHE A 56 14.74 8.69 17.57
CA PHE A 56 15.42 8.01 16.48
C PHE A 56 16.62 8.80 15.99
N VAL A 57 16.43 10.12 15.78
CA VAL A 57 17.50 11.04 15.36
C VAL A 57 18.62 11.08 16.39
N VAL A 58 18.30 11.12 17.69
CA VAL A 58 19.30 11.10 18.77
C VAL A 58 20.12 9.81 18.74
N ILE A 59 19.48 8.64 18.65
CA ILE A 59 20.18 7.35 18.56
C ILE A 59 21.09 7.31 17.33
N MET A 60 20.58 7.76 16.18
CA MET A 60 21.33 7.82 14.93
C MET A 60 22.54 8.77 15.03
N MET A 61 22.38 9.94 15.64
CA MET A 61 23.46 10.90 15.87
C MET A 61 24.54 10.30 16.77
N PHE A 62 24.17 9.66 17.89
CA PHE A 62 25.13 8.97 18.76
C PHE A 62 25.87 7.84 18.03
N LEU A 63 25.18 7.09 17.18
CA LEU A 63 25.79 6.05 16.36
C LEU A 63 26.83 6.63 15.40
N VAL A 64 26.49 7.70 14.67
CA VAL A 64 27.39 8.39 13.73
C VAL A 64 28.61 8.96 14.47
N ILE A 65 28.43 9.62 15.61
CA ILE A 65 29.54 10.16 16.40
C ILE A 65 30.45 9.04 16.91
N SER A 66 29.87 8.00 17.50
CA SER A 66 30.62 6.85 18.05
C SER A 66 31.44 6.13 16.97
N THR A 67 30.83 5.86 15.81
CA THR A 67 31.49 5.18 14.69
C THR A 67 32.56 6.06 14.05
N SER A 68 32.32 7.37 13.94
CA SER A 68 33.31 8.35 13.47
C SER A 68 34.53 8.42 14.39
N LEU A 69 34.34 8.48 15.71
CA LEU A 69 35.44 8.47 16.68
C LEU A 69 36.24 7.16 16.61
N CYS A 70 35.57 6.03 16.41
CA CYS A 70 36.24 4.74 16.19
C CYS A 70 37.09 4.77 14.91
N LEU A 71 36.60 5.36 13.83
CA LEU A 71 37.32 5.50 12.57
C LEU A 71 38.56 6.39 12.75
N ILE A 72 38.39 7.59 13.30
CA ILE A 72 39.47 8.57 13.53
C ILE A 72 40.59 7.97 14.41
N ARG A 73 40.23 7.21 15.45
CA ARG A 73 41.21 6.59 16.36
C ARG A 73 41.96 5.41 15.74
N ASN A 74 41.27 4.55 14.98
CA ASN A 74 41.84 3.27 14.52
C ASN A 74 42.45 3.33 13.10
N VAL A 75 42.03 4.27 12.25
CA VAL A 75 42.57 4.40 10.89
C VAL A 75 44.08 4.70 10.89
N PRO A 76 44.60 5.69 11.65
CA PRO A 76 46.03 5.99 11.63
C PRO A 76 46.94 4.81 11.99
N PRO A 77 46.72 4.04 13.07
CA PRO A 77 47.55 2.86 13.36
C PRO A 77 47.40 1.76 12.31
N PHE A 78 46.21 1.56 11.71
CA PHE A 78 46.05 0.60 10.62
C PHE A 78 46.84 1.00 9.37
N LEU A 79 46.85 2.27 9.00
CA LEU A 79 47.67 2.76 7.88
C LEU A 79 49.17 2.56 8.14
N ARG A 80 49.62 2.74 9.39
CA ARG A 80 51.01 2.42 9.79
C ARG A 80 51.29 0.92 9.73
N GLU A 81 50.36 0.06 10.17
CA GLU A 81 50.51 -1.40 10.13
C GLU A 81 50.51 -1.96 8.70
N ILE A 82 49.70 -1.39 7.80
CA ILE A 82 49.71 -1.70 6.36
C ILE A 82 51.10 -1.46 5.77
N LYS A 83 51.84 -0.46 6.24
CA LYS A 83 53.21 -0.15 5.79
C LYS A 83 54.30 -0.92 6.56
N SER A 84 54.04 -1.45 7.75
CA SER A 84 55.04 -2.10 8.60
C SER A 84 55.28 -3.59 8.27
N PHE A 85 56.55 -4.00 8.17
CA PHE A 85 56.98 -5.39 7.95
C PHE A 85 57.41 -6.13 9.24
N ARG A 86 57.35 -5.47 10.42
CA ARG A 86 57.81 -6.04 11.71
C ARG A 86 59.24 -6.59 11.65
N GLU A 87 60.16 -5.72 11.26
CA GLU A 87 61.58 -6.03 11.00
C GLU A 87 62.37 -6.42 12.28
N ASN A 88 61.85 -6.08 13.47
CA ASN A 88 62.52 -6.29 14.76
C ASN A 88 62.18 -7.63 15.45
N ALA A 89 61.70 -8.63 14.71
CA ALA A 89 61.29 -9.92 15.27
C ALA A 89 62.48 -10.76 15.76
N LYS A 90 62.71 -10.83 17.07
CA LYS A 90 63.84 -11.59 17.66
C LYS A 90 63.68 -13.10 17.49
N GLU A 91 64.79 -13.83 17.42
CA GLU A 91 64.81 -15.29 17.27
C GLU A 91 63.94 -16.02 18.31
N LYS A 92 64.09 -15.67 19.60
CA LYS A 92 63.29 -16.23 20.69
C LYS A 92 61.78 -16.03 20.48
N SER A 93 61.38 -14.90 19.89
CA SER A 93 59.97 -14.61 19.58
C SER A 93 59.45 -15.41 18.39
N LEU A 94 60.29 -15.64 17.38
CA LEU A 94 59.93 -16.46 16.22
C LEU A 94 59.83 -17.94 16.62
N ALA A 95 60.76 -18.43 17.45
CA ALA A 95 60.77 -19.79 17.94
C ALA A 95 59.56 -20.12 18.83
N ALA A 96 59.03 -19.13 19.54
CA ALA A 96 57.82 -19.27 20.38
C ALA A 96 56.51 -19.21 19.59
N MET A 97 56.53 -18.95 18.27
CA MET A 97 55.33 -18.97 17.45
C MET A 97 54.84 -20.39 17.24
N ARG A 98 53.51 -20.57 17.22
CA ARG A 98 52.87 -21.87 17.01
C ARG A 98 53.22 -22.50 15.66
N HIS A 99 53.39 -21.69 14.63
CA HIS A 99 53.83 -22.12 13.30
C HIS A 99 55.27 -21.65 13.08
N SER A 100 56.23 -22.34 13.70
CA SER A 100 57.67 -22.11 13.51
C SER A 100 58.42 -23.44 13.41
N THR A 101 59.43 -23.48 12.55
CA THR A 101 60.32 -24.63 12.38
C THR A 101 61.72 -24.17 11.97
N VAL A 102 62.70 -25.03 12.19
CA VAL A 102 64.06 -24.87 11.64
C VAL A 102 64.12 -25.70 10.36
N LEU A 103 64.61 -25.09 9.29
CA LEU A 103 64.84 -25.75 8.01
C LEU A 103 66.25 -26.36 8.02
N GLU A 104 66.36 -27.56 7.46
CA GLU A 104 67.64 -28.26 7.28
C GLU A 104 68.24 -27.89 5.92
N GLY A 105 69.57 -27.72 5.88
CA GLY A 105 70.32 -27.32 4.67
C GLY A 105 70.72 -25.84 4.65
N LYS A 106 71.54 -25.48 3.66
CA LYS A 106 71.94 -24.09 3.37
C LYS A 106 71.10 -23.50 2.23
N MET A 107 70.62 -22.28 2.41
CA MET A 107 69.88 -21.54 1.40
C MET A 107 70.21 -20.06 1.58
N SER A 108 70.31 -19.29 0.49
CA SER A 108 70.56 -17.86 0.58
C SER A 108 69.28 -17.07 0.88
N SER A 109 69.44 -15.87 1.46
CA SER A 109 68.31 -15.01 1.80
C SER A 109 67.52 -14.54 0.57
N GLU A 110 68.19 -14.38 -0.56
CA GLU A 110 67.62 -13.96 -1.84
C GLU A 110 66.68 -15.03 -2.41
N ILE A 111 67.01 -16.30 -2.23
CA ILE A 111 66.21 -17.43 -2.74
C ILE A 111 64.92 -17.55 -1.92
N ALA A 112 65.01 -17.44 -0.60
CA ALA A 112 63.83 -17.42 0.26
C ALA A 112 62.93 -16.20 -0.01
N GLN A 113 63.52 -15.03 -0.26
CA GLN A 113 62.78 -13.84 -0.66
C GLN A 113 62.04 -14.06 -1.99
N ARG A 114 62.74 -14.51 -3.04
CA ARG A 114 62.14 -14.77 -4.36
C ARG A 114 61.03 -15.82 -4.29
N TYR A 115 61.22 -16.89 -3.52
CA TYR A 115 60.17 -17.88 -3.31
C TYR A 115 58.91 -17.25 -2.71
N LEU A 116 59.06 -16.44 -1.65
CA LEU A 116 57.92 -15.77 -1.01
C LEU A 116 57.25 -14.77 -1.95
N GLU A 117 58.00 -14.05 -2.78
CA GLU A 117 57.47 -13.15 -3.81
C GLU A 117 56.65 -13.91 -4.87
N VAL A 118 57.13 -15.06 -5.35
CA VAL A 118 56.37 -15.94 -6.27
C VAL A 118 55.08 -16.46 -5.62
N GLN A 119 55.11 -16.72 -4.32
CA GLN A 119 53.91 -17.08 -3.54
C GLN A 119 52.98 -15.87 -3.26
N GLY A 120 53.31 -14.69 -3.78
CA GLY A 120 52.51 -13.47 -3.71
C GLY A 120 52.65 -12.70 -2.40
N PHE A 121 53.76 -12.87 -1.66
CA PHE A 121 54.10 -12.03 -0.53
C PHE A 121 54.94 -10.83 -0.96
N ASN A 122 54.68 -9.68 -0.37
CA ASN A 122 55.62 -8.57 -0.42
C ASN A 122 56.70 -8.82 0.62
N CYS A 123 57.96 -8.73 0.25
CA CYS A 123 59.09 -9.05 1.11
C CYS A 123 59.95 -7.81 1.39
N LYS A 124 60.61 -7.81 2.54
CA LYS A 124 61.66 -6.86 2.89
C LYS A 124 62.75 -7.59 3.66
N THR A 125 63.99 -7.46 3.21
CA THR A 125 65.16 -8.12 3.80
C THR A 125 65.94 -7.12 4.64
N VAL A 126 66.33 -7.52 5.85
CA VAL A 126 67.06 -6.69 6.80
C VAL A 126 68.23 -7.49 7.36
N THR A 127 69.44 -6.99 7.15
CA THR A 127 70.66 -7.49 7.80
C THR A 127 70.81 -6.81 9.15
N ARG A 128 71.04 -7.59 10.20
CA ARG A 128 71.16 -7.12 11.59
C ARG A 128 72.62 -6.91 12.00
N GLU A 129 72.81 -6.18 13.10
CA GLU A 129 74.13 -5.92 13.70
C GLU A 129 74.85 -7.20 14.16
N ASP A 130 74.10 -8.26 14.47
CA ASP A 130 74.62 -9.58 14.85
C ASP A 130 74.98 -10.46 13.64
N GLY A 131 74.93 -9.92 12.41
CA GLY A 131 75.21 -10.65 11.16
C GLY A 131 74.05 -11.50 10.65
N SER A 132 72.96 -11.65 11.42
CA SER A 132 71.78 -12.41 10.97
C SER A 132 70.96 -11.65 9.94
N VAL A 133 70.37 -12.39 8.99
CA VAL A 133 69.50 -11.81 7.94
C VAL A 133 68.06 -12.23 8.17
N LEU A 134 67.14 -11.26 8.21
CA LEU A 134 65.71 -11.50 8.31
C LEU A 134 65.03 -11.14 6.99
N VAL A 135 64.37 -12.11 6.37
CA VAL A 135 63.38 -11.88 5.30
C VAL A 135 62.00 -11.80 5.94
N ALA A 136 61.44 -10.60 6.02
CA ALA A 136 60.09 -10.36 6.52
C ALA A 136 59.12 -10.21 5.36
N ALA A 137 58.07 -11.03 5.35
CA ALA A 137 57.13 -11.13 4.25
C ALA A 137 55.69 -10.93 4.72
N LYS A 138 54.87 -10.25 3.90
CA LYS A 138 53.47 -9.96 4.19
C LYS A 138 52.59 -10.07 2.95
N LYS A 139 51.44 -10.72 3.09
CA LYS A 139 50.40 -10.86 2.05
C LYS A 139 49.05 -10.42 2.60
N GLY A 140 48.22 -9.78 1.78
CA GLY A 140 46.85 -9.42 2.15
C GLY A 140 46.70 -8.27 3.15
N ALA A 141 47.67 -7.33 3.19
CA ALA A 141 47.61 -6.15 4.06
C ALA A 141 46.37 -5.26 3.81
N MET A 142 45.76 -5.39 2.63
CA MET A 142 44.53 -4.68 2.28
C MET A 142 43.33 -5.04 3.17
N ASN A 143 43.34 -6.19 3.88
CA ASN A 143 42.23 -6.60 4.77
C ASN A 143 41.75 -5.48 5.72
N LYS A 144 42.66 -4.60 6.17
CA LYS A 144 42.35 -3.48 7.07
C LYS A 144 41.40 -2.43 6.43
N TRP A 145 41.40 -2.28 5.11
CA TRP A 145 40.44 -1.45 4.39
C TRP A 145 39.00 -1.92 4.60
N GLY A 146 38.79 -3.21 4.86
CA GLY A 146 37.47 -3.74 5.16
C GLY A 146 36.82 -3.09 6.38
N TYR A 147 37.60 -2.85 7.44
CA TYR A 147 37.13 -2.12 8.62
C TYR A 147 36.78 -0.67 8.30
N ILE A 148 37.65 0.00 7.53
CA ILE A 148 37.50 1.40 7.16
C ILE A 148 36.24 1.59 6.32
N PHE A 149 36.07 0.79 5.26
CA PHE A 149 34.91 0.87 4.39
C PHE A 149 33.62 0.51 5.11
N ALA A 150 33.59 -0.52 5.95
CA ALA A 150 32.38 -0.89 6.70
C ALA A 150 31.92 0.21 7.67
N HIS A 151 32.85 0.87 8.38
CA HIS A 151 32.49 1.95 9.31
C HIS A 151 32.15 3.24 8.56
N ALA A 152 32.90 3.58 7.50
CA ALA A 152 32.60 4.73 6.64
C ALA A 152 31.24 4.56 5.96
N ALA A 153 30.90 3.37 5.48
CA ALA A 153 29.62 3.04 4.89
C ALA A 153 28.45 3.37 5.83
N LEU A 154 28.54 2.90 7.08
CA LEU A 154 27.50 3.16 8.08
C LEU A 154 27.31 4.66 8.34
N ILE A 155 28.41 5.40 8.47
CA ILE A 155 28.37 6.86 8.64
C ILE A 155 27.70 7.53 7.44
N VAL A 156 28.13 7.20 6.22
CA VAL A 156 27.62 7.80 4.98
C VAL A 156 26.13 7.49 4.77
N ILE A 157 25.68 6.25 5.05
CA ILE A 157 24.27 5.87 4.97
C ILE A 157 23.45 6.65 5.99
N CYS A 158 23.88 6.70 7.26
CA CYS A 158 23.17 7.44 8.30
C CYS A 158 23.10 8.95 8.01
N LEU A 159 24.17 9.54 7.45
CA LEU A 159 24.16 10.94 7.01
C LEU A 159 23.21 11.18 5.84
N GLY A 160 23.17 10.26 4.86
CA GLY A 160 22.20 10.30 3.76
C GLY A 160 20.76 10.27 4.28
N GLY A 161 20.46 9.35 5.20
CA GLY A 161 19.15 9.27 5.86
C GLY A 161 18.78 10.52 6.66
N LEU A 162 19.75 11.13 7.36
CA LEU A 162 19.55 12.39 8.09
C LEU A 162 19.20 13.55 7.14
N ILE A 163 19.86 13.64 5.99
CA ILE A 163 19.61 14.69 4.99
C ILE A 163 18.20 14.55 4.38
N ASP A 164 17.79 13.33 4.08
CA ASP A 164 16.46 13.05 3.50
C ASP A 164 15.35 12.99 4.55
N SER A 165 15.68 13.04 5.85
CA SER A 165 14.69 13.07 6.93
C SER A 165 14.03 14.44 7.05
N ASN A 166 12.83 14.48 7.65
CA ASN A 166 12.13 15.71 7.99
C ASN A 166 12.79 16.51 9.15
N LEU A 167 14.06 16.25 9.48
CA LEU A 167 14.74 16.87 10.63
C LEU A 167 14.79 18.40 10.53
N LEU A 168 15.19 18.94 9.37
CA LEU A 168 15.25 20.40 9.17
C LEU A 168 13.86 21.03 9.27
N LEU A 169 12.85 20.35 8.73
CA LEU A 169 11.46 20.76 8.82
C LEU A 169 10.98 20.76 10.29
N LYS A 170 11.28 19.72 11.07
CA LYS A 170 10.95 19.66 12.51
C LYS A 170 11.69 20.70 13.34
N ILE A 171 12.94 21.04 13.02
CA ILE A 171 13.66 22.16 13.65
C ILE A 171 12.94 23.49 13.33
N GLY A 172 12.50 23.68 12.08
CA GLY A 172 11.70 24.84 11.68
C GLY A 172 10.37 24.93 12.43
N MET A 173 9.69 23.80 12.65
CA MET A 173 8.45 23.74 13.45
C MET A 173 8.69 24.01 14.93
N LEU A 174 9.75 23.43 15.52
CA LEU A 174 10.14 23.66 16.91
C LEU A 174 10.51 25.11 17.20
N THR A 175 11.14 25.79 16.24
CA THR A 175 11.51 27.21 16.35
C THR A 175 10.33 28.16 16.06
N GLY A 176 9.17 27.63 15.67
CA GLY A 176 7.99 28.43 15.30
C GLY A 176 8.09 29.12 13.94
N ARG A 177 9.14 28.85 13.15
CA ARG A 177 9.34 29.42 11.82
C ARG A 177 8.42 28.79 10.76
N ILE A 178 8.10 27.52 10.95
CA ILE A 178 7.20 26.75 10.07
C ILE A 178 5.98 26.35 10.91
N VAL A 179 4.78 26.65 10.43
CA VAL A 179 3.54 26.34 11.14
C VAL A 179 2.62 25.54 10.22
N PRO A 180 2.35 24.25 10.49
CA PRO A 180 1.37 23.48 9.73
C PRO A 180 -0.05 24.06 9.84
N ASP A 181 -0.80 23.99 8.74
CA ASP A 181 -2.19 24.44 8.66
C ASP A 181 -3.16 23.24 8.73
N ASN A 182 -4.26 23.38 9.48
CA ASN A 182 -5.29 22.33 9.66
C ASN A 182 -6.64 22.68 9.04
N HIS A 183 -6.78 23.87 8.47
CA HIS A 183 -8.05 24.43 8.03
C HIS A 183 -8.09 24.64 6.52
N SER A 184 -6.96 25.03 5.93
CA SER A 184 -6.86 25.36 4.52
C SER A 184 -6.91 24.12 3.65
N VAL A 185 -7.77 24.16 2.61
CA VAL A 185 -7.90 23.08 1.61
C VAL A 185 -7.22 23.46 0.31
N TYR A 186 -7.29 24.72 -0.10
CA TYR A 186 -6.65 25.22 -1.31
C TYR A 186 -5.30 25.86 -1.00
N ALA A 187 -4.31 25.65 -1.87
CA ALA A 187 -2.96 26.18 -1.68
C ALA A 187 -2.92 27.70 -1.44
N LYS A 188 -3.79 28.46 -2.10
CA LYS A 188 -3.90 29.93 -1.95
C LYS A 188 -4.36 30.39 -0.57
N ASP A 189 -4.99 29.52 0.22
CA ASP A 189 -5.54 29.86 1.53
C ASP A 189 -4.50 29.64 2.65
N PHE A 190 -3.38 28.96 2.34
CA PHE A 190 -2.29 28.71 3.29
C PHE A 190 -1.56 30.01 3.63
N LYS A 191 -1.22 30.16 4.91
CA LYS A 191 -0.42 31.29 5.37
C LYS A 191 1.03 31.17 4.92
N PRO A 192 1.77 32.28 4.78
CA PRO A 192 3.18 32.25 4.37
C PRO A 192 4.08 31.34 5.24
N GLU A 193 3.77 31.21 6.54
CA GLU A 193 4.53 30.35 7.47
C GLU A 193 4.30 28.85 7.23
N SER A 194 3.28 28.49 6.45
CA SER A 194 2.92 27.13 6.07
C SER A 194 3.40 26.76 4.66
N ILE A 195 4.02 27.69 3.95
CA ILE A 195 4.51 27.52 2.58
C ILE A 195 6.04 27.43 2.58
N LEU A 196 6.56 26.34 2.03
CA LEU A 196 7.98 26.05 1.89
C LEU A 196 8.43 26.46 0.47
N GLY A 197 9.49 27.26 0.40
CA GLY A 197 10.07 27.68 -0.88
C GLY A 197 10.88 26.59 -1.58
N THR A 198 11.28 26.84 -2.82
CA THR A 198 12.03 25.91 -3.69
C THR A 198 13.44 25.55 -3.18
N SER A 199 13.96 26.30 -2.22
CA SER A 199 15.27 26.04 -1.58
C SER A 199 15.24 24.93 -0.54
N ASN A 200 14.08 24.31 -0.28
CA ASN A 200 13.98 23.20 0.65
C ASN A 200 14.86 22.02 0.18
N LEU A 201 15.69 21.48 1.10
CA LEU A 201 16.74 20.51 0.79
C LEU A 201 16.16 19.15 0.42
N SER A 202 15.16 18.70 1.19
CA SER A 202 14.49 17.42 1.02
C SER A 202 13.01 17.56 1.34
N PHE A 203 12.18 16.87 0.57
CA PHE A 203 10.75 16.77 0.83
C PHE A 203 10.14 15.58 0.10
N ARG A 204 8.95 15.18 0.57
CA ARG A 204 8.05 14.27 -0.13
C ARG A 204 6.64 14.83 0.01
N GLY A 205 6.08 15.30 -1.10
CA GLY A 205 4.73 15.83 -1.16
C GLY A 205 3.89 15.10 -2.20
N ASN A 206 2.57 15.22 -2.07
CA ASN A 206 1.61 14.66 -3.01
C ASN A 206 0.71 15.76 -3.56
N VAL A 207 0.22 15.56 -4.78
CA VAL A 207 -0.80 16.40 -5.40
C VAL A 207 -1.67 15.56 -6.32
N ASN A 208 -2.97 15.83 -6.33
CA ASN A 208 -3.88 15.28 -7.33
C ASN A 208 -4.13 16.35 -8.38
N ILE A 209 -3.87 16.04 -9.65
CA ILE A 209 -4.07 16.95 -10.78
C ILE A 209 -5.16 16.37 -11.66
N THR A 210 -6.26 17.09 -11.82
CA THR A 210 -7.34 16.72 -12.75
C THR A 210 -6.91 16.97 -14.20
N GLU A 211 -7.38 16.14 -15.14
CA GLU A 211 -7.11 16.33 -16.57
C GLU A 211 -7.45 17.75 -17.04
N GLY A 212 -6.52 18.37 -17.75
CA GLY A 212 -6.62 19.76 -18.20
C GLY A 212 -6.19 20.80 -17.17
N GLN A 213 -6.03 20.44 -15.89
CA GLN A 213 -5.56 21.33 -14.84
C GLN A 213 -4.05 21.23 -14.61
N SER A 214 -3.53 22.20 -13.87
CA SER A 214 -2.13 22.29 -13.49
C SER A 214 -1.95 22.38 -11.97
N ALA A 215 -0.77 21.99 -11.51
CA ALA A 215 -0.29 22.27 -10.17
C ALA A 215 1.17 22.71 -10.20
N ASP A 216 1.51 23.69 -9.37
CA ASP A 216 2.86 24.22 -9.21
C ASP A 216 3.33 24.16 -7.75
N VAL A 217 2.58 23.41 -6.93
CA VAL A 217 2.83 23.13 -5.52
C VAL A 217 2.48 21.67 -5.20
N VAL A 218 3.04 21.15 -4.11
CA VAL A 218 2.63 19.85 -3.52
C VAL A 218 2.34 19.99 -2.03
N PHE A 219 1.50 19.09 -1.51
CA PHE A 219 1.12 19.06 -0.09
C PHE A 219 1.94 18.02 0.68
N LEU A 220 2.43 18.42 1.84
CA LEU A 220 3.19 17.59 2.77
C LEU A 220 2.35 17.39 4.03
N ASN A 221 2.21 16.14 4.47
CA ASN A 221 1.64 15.85 5.78
C ASN A 221 2.67 16.18 6.87
N ALA A 222 2.26 16.95 7.87
CA ALA A 222 3.03 17.28 9.06
C ALA A 222 2.26 16.85 10.33
N ASP A 223 2.98 16.70 11.46
CA ASP A 223 2.47 16.08 12.70
C ASP A 223 1.02 16.49 13.08
N ASN A 224 0.71 17.79 12.97
CA ASN A 224 -0.62 18.35 13.22
C ASN A 224 -1.05 19.29 12.06
N GLY A 225 -1.00 18.84 10.81
CA GLY A 225 -1.56 19.58 9.67
C GLY A 225 -0.87 19.32 8.35
N MET A 226 -1.04 20.25 7.42
CA MET A 226 -0.42 20.23 6.11
C MET A 226 0.52 21.42 5.92
N LEU A 227 1.53 21.20 5.08
CA LEU A 227 2.41 22.24 4.56
C LEU A 227 2.32 22.23 3.04
N VAL A 228 2.53 23.38 2.43
CA VAL A 228 2.62 23.53 0.97
C VAL A 228 4.09 23.66 0.59
N GLN A 229 4.52 23.00 -0.47
CA GLN A 229 5.85 23.13 -1.04
C GLN A 229 5.76 23.68 -2.45
N ASP A 230 6.35 24.85 -2.67
CA ASP A 230 6.46 25.46 -3.99
C ASP A 230 7.40 24.66 -4.87
N LEU A 231 7.00 24.47 -6.13
CA LEU A 231 7.81 23.83 -7.15
C LEU A 231 8.46 24.88 -8.09
N PRO A 232 9.67 24.59 -8.60
CA PRO A 232 10.33 25.42 -9.60
C PRO A 232 9.74 25.28 -11.01
N PHE A 233 8.67 24.51 -11.18
CA PHE A 233 7.97 24.26 -12.43
C PHE A 233 6.47 24.08 -12.16
N GLU A 234 5.66 24.29 -13.19
CA GLU A 234 4.25 23.94 -13.22
C GLU A 234 4.08 22.59 -13.96
N VAL A 235 3.25 21.70 -13.40
CA VAL A 235 2.91 20.41 -13.99
C VAL A 235 1.44 20.44 -14.39
N LYS A 236 1.17 20.31 -15.69
CA LYS A 236 -0.18 20.17 -16.23
C LYS A 236 -0.44 18.71 -16.60
N LEU A 237 -1.55 18.16 -16.15
CA LEU A 237 -1.99 16.84 -16.60
C LEU A 237 -2.75 17.01 -17.92
N LYS A 238 -2.20 16.48 -19.02
CA LYS A 238 -2.91 16.44 -20.31
C LYS A 238 -3.92 15.30 -20.34
N LYS A 239 -3.49 14.10 -19.93
CA LYS A 239 -4.31 12.89 -19.95
C LYS A 239 -3.77 11.81 -19.02
N PHE A 240 -4.67 11.04 -18.41
CA PHE A 240 -4.35 9.86 -17.64
C PHE A 240 -4.86 8.59 -18.33
N HIS A 241 -3.95 7.64 -18.54
CA HIS A 241 -4.22 6.38 -19.22
C HIS A 241 -4.23 5.22 -18.22
N ILE A 242 -5.19 4.32 -18.40
CA ILE A 242 -5.25 3.04 -17.71
C ILE A 242 -5.42 1.97 -18.77
N ASP A 243 -4.46 1.07 -18.87
CA ASP A 243 -4.58 -0.14 -19.68
C ASP A 243 -5.01 -1.30 -18.79
N PHE A 244 -5.84 -2.20 -19.32
CA PHE A 244 -6.26 -3.41 -18.63
C PHE A 244 -5.80 -4.66 -19.38
N TYR A 245 -5.50 -5.73 -18.64
CA TYR A 245 -5.40 -7.08 -19.20
C TYR A 245 -6.79 -7.59 -19.60
N ASN A 246 -6.84 -8.65 -20.41
CA ASN A 246 -8.11 -9.31 -20.79
C ASN A 246 -8.89 -9.85 -19.59
N THR A 247 -8.23 -10.03 -18.44
CA THR A 247 -8.83 -10.42 -17.16
C THR A 247 -9.54 -9.27 -16.44
N GLY A 248 -9.44 -8.04 -16.95
CA GLY A 248 -9.93 -6.83 -16.30
C GLY A 248 -8.98 -6.24 -15.24
N MET A 249 -7.84 -6.88 -14.96
CA MET A 249 -6.84 -6.31 -14.05
C MET A 249 -6.09 -5.14 -14.71
N PRO A 250 -5.82 -4.02 -14.01
CA PRO A 250 -4.98 -2.95 -14.54
C PRO A 250 -3.57 -3.44 -14.88
N ARG A 251 -3.05 -3.01 -16.03
CA ARG A 251 -1.74 -3.33 -16.59
C ARG A 251 -0.77 -2.16 -16.50
N ASP A 252 -1.21 -0.99 -16.92
CA ASP A 252 -0.38 0.22 -16.98
C ASP A 252 -1.18 1.40 -16.46
N PHE A 253 -0.49 2.29 -15.75
CA PHE A 253 -1.01 3.58 -15.31
C PHE A 253 -0.02 4.64 -15.75
N ALA A 254 -0.43 5.49 -16.67
CA ALA A 254 0.44 6.48 -17.29
C ALA A 254 -0.18 7.88 -17.26
N SER A 255 0.63 8.89 -16.98
CA SER A 255 0.21 10.30 -17.06
C SER A 255 1.02 11.03 -18.12
N ASP A 256 0.32 11.66 -19.06
CA ASP A 256 0.91 12.61 -19.99
C ASP A 256 0.94 13.99 -19.34
N LEU A 257 2.16 14.48 -19.08
CA LEU A 257 2.43 15.72 -18.37
C LEU A 257 3.04 16.75 -19.31
N GLU A 258 2.55 17.99 -19.25
CA GLU A 258 3.24 19.16 -19.78
C GLU A 258 3.89 19.89 -18.60
N ILE A 259 5.22 20.01 -18.65
CA ILE A 259 6.00 20.70 -17.63
C ILE A 259 6.39 22.07 -18.17
N THR A 260 6.05 23.13 -17.42
CA THR A 260 6.48 24.50 -17.70
C THR A 260 7.49 24.93 -16.63
N ASP A 261 8.73 25.14 -17.04
CA ASP A 261 9.80 25.61 -16.16
C ASP A 261 9.59 27.09 -15.80
N LYS A 262 9.58 27.45 -14.50
CA LYS A 262 9.27 28.83 -14.06
C LYS A 262 10.41 29.82 -14.34
N GLU A 263 11.65 29.36 -14.44
CA GLU A 263 12.82 30.23 -14.65
C GLU A 263 13.00 30.57 -16.14
N SER A 264 12.91 29.55 -17.00
CA SER A 264 13.13 29.68 -18.45
C SER A 264 11.84 29.87 -19.26
N GLY A 265 10.67 29.56 -18.69
CA GLY A 265 9.40 29.53 -19.41
C GLY A 265 9.26 28.40 -20.42
N LYS A 266 10.24 27.49 -20.51
CA LYS A 266 10.26 26.42 -21.51
C LYS A 266 9.24 25.33 -21.15
N LYS A 267 8.44 24.93 -22.15
CA LYS A 267 7.51 23.81 -22.06
C LYS A 267 8.12 22.52 -22.59
N SER A 268 7.78 21.39 -21.95
CA SER A 268 8.20 20.06 -22.38
C SER A 268 7.14 19.02 -22.02
N GLU A 269 6.92 18.07 -22.92
CA GLU A 269 5.95 16.99 -22.71
C GLU A 269 6.66 15.71 -22.31
N HIS A 270 6.12 15.02 -21.29
CA HIS A 270 6.67 13.79 -20.76
C HIS A 270 5.53 12.83 -20.37
N THR A 271 5.73 11.54 -20.57
CA THR A 271 4.83 10.50 -20.05
C THR A 271 5.52 9.77 -18.91
N ILE A 272 4.94 9.83 -17.71
CA ILE A 272 5.41 9.04 -16.56
C ILE A 272 4.54 7.81 -16.36
N ARG A 273 5.11 6.75 -15.77
CA ARG A 273 4.39 5.51 -15.43
C ARG A 273 4.76 5.03 -14.04
N VAL A 274 4.00 4.07 -13.51
CA VAL A 274 4.40 3.35 -12.29
C VAL A 274 5.79 2.75 -12.50
N ASN A 275 6.70 2.97 -11.55
CA ASN A 275 8.13 2.59 -11.61
C ASN A 275 9.00 3.29 -12.67
N HIS A 276 8.43 4.17 -13.50
CA HIS A 276 9.18 4.98 -14.47
C HIS A 276 8.95 6.48 -14.21
N PRO A 277 9.59 7.03 -13.16
CA PRO A 277 9.42 8.42 -12.79
C PRO A 277 10.23 9.38 -13.68
N LEU A 278 9.89 10.67 -13.62
CA LEU A 278 10.62 11.75 -14.27
C LEU A 278 11.40 12.56 -13.22
N THR A 279 12.68 12.84 -13.45
CA THR A 279 13.49 13.69 -12.56
C THR A 279 13.88 15.00 -13.26
N LEU A 280 13.55 16.13 -12.64
CA LEU A 280 13.95 17.47 -13.08
C LEU A 280 14.22 18.37 -11.86
N HIS A 281 15.21 19.26 -11.94
CA HIS A 281 15.61 20.12 -10.80
C HIS A 281 15.92 19.37 -9.49
N GLY A 282 16.35 18.11 -9.59
CA GLY A 282 16.55 17.23 -8.42
C GLY A 282 15.26 16.76 -7.75
N ILE A 283 14.09 17.03 -8.34
CA ILE A 283 12.78 16.58 -7.92
C ILE A 283 12.34 15.43 -8.83
N THR A 284 11.98 14.30 -8.24
CA THR A 284 11.47 13.12 -8.94
C THR A 284 9.95 13.04 -8.80
N ILE A 285 9.25 12.98 -9.92
CA ILE A 285 7.79 12.88 -10.02
C ILE A 285 7.41 11.41 -10.28
N TYR A 286 6.63 10.84 -9.37
CA TYR A 286 6.13 9.47 -9.43
C TYR A 286 4.63 9.45 -9.68
N GLN A 287 4.19 8.51 -10.52
CA GLN A 287 2.78 8.10 -10.55
C GLN A 287 2.47 7.34 -9.25
N ALA A 288 1.67 7.92 -8.36
CA ALA A 288 1.40 7.36 -7.04
C ALA A 288 -0.01 6.79 -6.92
N SER A 289 -1.01 7.48 -7.46
CA SER A 289 -2.41 7.06 -7.42
C SER A 289 -3.21 7.64 -8.59
N PHE A 290 -4.50 7.32 -8.66
CA PHE A 290 -5.45 7.95 -9.56
C PHE A 290 -6.79 8.10 -8.84
N ALA A 291 -7.60 9.04 -9.30
CA ALA A 291 -8.93 9.28 -8.78
C ALA A 291 -9.84 9.78 -9.90
N ASP A 292 -11.13 9.88 -9.57
CA ASP A 292 -12.08 10.66 -10.35
C ASP A 292 -11.71 12.15 -10.27
N GLY A 293 -11.87 12.87 -11.38
CA GLY A 293 -11.52 14.28 -11.52
C GLY A 293 -12.74 15.22 -11.50
N GLY A 294 -13.93 14.70 -11.24
CA GLY A 294 -15.19 15.41 -11.39
C GLY A 294 -15.86 15.07 -12.73
N SER A 295 -16.14 13.79 -12.94
CA SER A 295 -16.85 13.27 -14.10
C SER A 295 -18.29 13.82 -14.17
N ASP A 296 -18.76 14.11 -15.38
CA ASP A 296 -20.14 14.53 -15.62
C ASP A 296 -21.05 13.30 -15.73
N LEU A 297 -22.10 13.27 -14.93
CA LEU A 297 -22.99 12.12 -14.74
C LEU A 297 -24.43 12.50 -15.10
N LYS A 298 -25.10 11.61 -15.82
CA LYS A 298 -26.53 11.70 -16.13
C LYS A 298 -27.24 10.50 -15.55
N PHE A 299 -28.27 10.73 -14.74
CA PHE A 299 -29.05 9.70 -14.07
C PHE A 299 -30.53 9.77 -14.43
N LYS A 300 -31.18 8.61 -14.39
CA LYS A 300 -32.61 8.44 -14.14
C LYS A 300 -32.81 8.31 -12.63
N ALA A 301 -33.43 9.32 -12.02
CA ALA A 301 -33.76 9.35 -10.60
C ALA A 301 -35.19 8.85 -10.38
N TRP A 302 -35.33 7.66 -9.81
CA TRP A 302 -36.61 7.03 -9.48
C TRP A 302 -37.10 7.50 -8.11
N ASN A 303 -38.23 8.20 -8.06
CA ASN A 303 -38.77 8.73 -6.80
C ASN A 303 -39.37 7.61 -5.95
N LEU A 304 -38.79 7.35 -4.76
CA LEU A 304 -39.28 6.31 -3.86
C LEU A 304 -40.38 6.80 -2.91
N GLY A 305 -40.54 8.11 -2.72
CA GLY A 305 -41.62 8.71 -1.94
C GLY A 305 -42.97 8.72 -2.65
N ASN A 306 -42.99 8.86 -3.98
CA ASN A 306 -44.22 8.86 -4.79
C ASN A 306 -44.47 7.47 -5.43
N PRO A 307 -45.72 7.05 -5.67
CA PRO A 307 -46.04 5.86 -6.46
C PRO A 307 -45.52 5.87 -7.91
N SER A 308 -45.24 7.02 -8.53
CA SER A 308 -44.85 7.11 -9.94
C SER A 308 -43.67 6.22 -10.33
N ARG A 309 -43.79 5.53 -11.47
CA ARG A 309 -42.72 4.79 -12.15
C ARG A 309 -41.88 5.65 -13.10
N GLU A 310 -42.20 6.91 -13.33
CA GLU A 310 -41.44 7.72 -14.28
C GLU A 310 -40.22 8.36 -13.61
N PRO A 311 -38.99 8.03 -14.04
CA PRO A 311 -37.81 8.66 -13.47
C PRO A 311 -37.65 10.09 -13.99
N VAL A 312 -37.09 10.95 -13.16
CA VAL A 312 -36.68 12.30 -13.54
C VAL A 312 -35.22 12.28 -13.98
N THR A 313 -34.87 13.02 -15.03
CA THR A 313 -33.47 13.16 -15.43
C THR A 313 -32.74 14.06 -14.43
N LEU A 314 -31.67 13.53 -13.82
CA LEU A 314 -30.77 14.26 -12.94
C LEU A 314 -29.41 14.38 -13.60
N ARG A 315 -28.86 15.58 -13.67
CA ARG A 315 -27.48 15.83 -14.08
C ARG A 315 -26.68 16.20 -12.84
N ALA A 316 -25.51 15.60 -12.69
CA ALA A 316 -24.61 15.87 -11.59
C ALA A 316 -23.16 15.79 -12.09
N THR A 317 -22.26 16.37 -11.34
CA THR A 317 -20.81 16.21 -11.51
C THR A 317 -20.32 15.52 -10.25
N SER A 318 -19.49 14.49 -10.37
CA SER A 318 -18.94 13.83 -9.18
C SER A 318 -18.06 14.78 -8.37
N MET A 319 -17.79 14.42 -7.11
CA MET A 319 -17.04 15.25 -6.15
C MET A 319 -17.69 16.62 -5.88
N ARG A 320 -18.99 16.77 -6.15
CA ARG A 320 -19.76 17.99 -5.92
C ARG A 320 -21.04 17.74 -5.15
N ASP A 321 -21.50 18.82 -4.53
CA ASP A 321 -22.71 18.86 -3.75
C ASP A 321 -23.84 19.53 -4.54
N PHE A 322 -25.05 18.98 -4.44
CA PHE A 322 -26.25 19.46 -5.09
C PHE A 322 -27.40 19.58 -4.09
N PRO A 323 -28.22 20.63 -4.15
CA PRO A 323 -29.48 20.66 -3.42
C PRO A 323 -30.45 19.63 -4.01
N LEU A 324 -31.21 18.95 -3.16
CA LEU A 324 -32.19 17.94 -3.56
C LEU A 324 -33.49 18.14 -2.80
N ASP A 325 -34.50 18.68 -3.45
CA ASP A 325 -35.83 18.90 -2.88
C ASP A 325 -36.81 17.82 -3.35
N ILE A 326 -37.43 17.11 -2.41
CA ILE A 326 -38.41 16.05 -2.70
C ILE A 326 -39.63 16.25 -1.82
N GLY A 327 -40.75 16.62 -2.44
CA GLY A 327 -41.96 16.99 -1.71
C GLY A 327 -41.70 18.23 -0.85
N ASN A 328 -41.96 18.12 0.45
CA ASN A 328 -41.73 19.20 1.43
C ASN A 328 -40.38 19.08 2.17
N THR A 329 -39.56 18.09 1.82
CA THR A 329 -38.27 17.85 2.48
C THR A 329 -37.12 18.25 1.55
N SER A 330 -36.17 18.99 2.10
CA SER A 330 -34.96 19.41 1.39
C SER A 330 -33.78 18.62 1.94
N TYR A 331 -32.98 18.10 1.03
CA TYR A 331 -31.78 17.32 1.27
C TYR A 331 -30.59 17.94 0.54
N LYS A 332 -29.39 17.53 0.93
CA LYS A 332 -28.15 17.81 0.21
C LYS A 332 -27.59 16.50 -0.31
N LEU A 333 -27.44 16.39 -1.62
CA LEU A 333 -26.84 15.25 -2.32
C LEU A 333 -25.36 15.53 -2.55
N GLU A 334 -24.49 14.78 -1.88
CA GLU A 334 -23.04 14.95 -1.91
C GLU A 334 -22.44 13.77 -2.70
N PHE A 335 -22.08 13.99 -3.97
CA PHE A 335 -21.40 12.95 -4.76
C PHE A 335 -19.94 12.87 -4.33
N ASP A 336 -19.48 11.66 -3.99
CA ASP A 336 -18.11 11.44 -3.51
C ASP A 336 -17.23 10.94 -4.66
N GLN A 337 -17.49 9.74 -5.16
CA GLN A 337 -16.64 9.11 -6.16
C GLN A 337 -17.45 8.43 -7.26
N PHE A 338 -17.08 8.67 -8.52
CA PHE A 338 -17.45 7.83 -9.65
C PHE A 338 -16.31 6.87 -9.99
N THR A 339 -16.64 5.60 -10.19
CA THR A 339 -15.69 4.58 -10.67
C THR A 339 -16.26 3.97 -11.93
N SER A 340 -15.59 4.17 -13.07
CA SER A 340 -16.05 3.67 -14.38
C SER A 340 -15.97 2.14 -14.50
N MET A 341 -14.99 1.51 -13.85
CA MET A 341 -14.78 0.06 -13.86
C MET A 341 -14.52 -0.49 -12.46
N ASN A 342 -15.37 -1.40 -11.98
CA ASN A 342 -15.22 -2.07 -10.70
C ASN A 342 -14.84 -3.53 -10.92
N VAL A 343 -13.65 -3.93 -10.51
CA VAL A 343 -13.14 -5.30 -10.68
C VAL A 343 -13.28 -6.04 -9.36
N GLU A 344 -14.25 -6.95 -9.30
CA GLU A 344 -14.56 -7.71 -8.09
C GLU A 344 -14.21 -9.20 -8.25
N ASP A 345 -13.84 -9.84 -7.14
CA ASP A 345 -13.58 -11.28 -7.10
C ASP A 345 -14.90 -12.05 -6.94
N MET A 346 -15.42 -12.57 -8.04
CA MET A 346 -16.69 -13.31 -8.08
C MET A 346 -16.62 -14.70 -7.39
N SER A 347 -15.43 -15.14 -6.93
CA SER A 347 -15.28 -16.42 -6.22
C SER A 347 -15.57 -16.30 -4.71
N LYS A 348 -15.60 -15.08 -4.16
CA LYS A 348 -15.91 -14.83 -2.74
C LYS A 348 -17.42 -14.66 -2.57
N SER A 349 -18.04 -15.55 -1.80
CA SER A 349 -19.38 -15.34 -1.24
C SER A 349 -19.36 -14.12 -0.32
N SER A 350 -20.24 -13.14 -0.57
CA SER A 350 -20.27 -11.76 -0.05
C SER A 350 -20.33 -11.55 1.48
N GLU A 351 -20.17 -12.59 2.30
CA GLU A 351 -20.55 -12.56 3.74
C GLU A 351 -19.47 -13.03 4.73
N LYS A 352 -18.22 -13.27 4.32
CA LYS A 352 -17.19 -13.64 5.31
C LYS A 352 -16.61 -12.42 6.02
N GLU A 353 -16.99 -12.26 7.30
CA GLU A 353 -16.36 -11.34 8.26
C GLU A 353 -14.84 -11.46 8.24
N GLN A 354 -14.16 -10.33 8.02
CA GLN A 354 -12.71 -10.24 8.16
C GLN A 354 -12.30 -10.20 9.64
N THR A 355 -12.19 -11.37 10.26
CA THR A 355 -11.52 -11.50 11.57
C THR A 355 -10.00 -11.36 11.42
N LEU A 356 -9.28 -10.98 12.47
CA LEU A 356 -7.80 -10.92 12.49
C LEU A 356 -7.16 -12.25 12.02
N GLN A 357 -7.81 -13.38 12.35
CA GLN A 357 -7.40 -14.72 11.90
C GLN A 357 -7.53 -14.89 10.38
N SER A 358 -8.59 -14.36 9.77
CA SER A 358 -8.79 -14.38 8.32
C SER A 358 -7.78 -13.50 7.57
N ALA A 359 -7.40 -12.34 8.15
CA ALA A 359 -6.37 -11.47 7.60
C ALA A 359 -4.97 -12.12 7.63
N ILE A 360 -4.64 -12.83 8.71
CA ILE A 360 -3.38 -13.60 8.83
C ILE A 360 -3.35 -14.79 7.85
N ASN A 361 -4.49 -15.43 7.62
CA ASN A 361 -4.60 -16.53 6.66
C ASN A 361 -4.51 -16.05 5.20
N ASP A 362 -5.11 -14.90 4.85
CA ASP A 362 -5.01 -14.31 3.51
C ASP A 362 -3.57 -13.89 3.17
N VAL A 363 -2.76 -13.47 4.15
CA VAL A 363 -1.33 -13.16 3.95
C VAL A 363 -0.49 -14.42 3.68
N ARG A 364 -0.94 -15.60 4.12
CA ARG A 364 -0.26 -16.89 3.89
C ARG A 364 -0.74 -17.61 2.62
N ALA A 365 -1.91 -17.25 2.09
CA ALA A 365 -2.50 -17.88 0.93
C ALA A 365 -1.92 -17.30 -0.38
N VAL A 366 -0.80 -17.88 -0.83
CA VAL A 366 -0.15 -17.53 -2.12
C VAL A 366 -0.86 -18.15 -3.33
N SER A 367 -1.98 -18.88 -3.15
CA SER A 367 -2.73 -19.45 -4.28
C SER A 367 -3.68 -18.42 -4.90
N GLN A 368 -3.29 -17.89 -6.06
CA GLN A 368 -4.12 -17.04 -6.92
C GLN A 368 -5.05 -17.84 -7.86
N GLU A 369 -5.02 -19.19 -7.82
CA GLU A 369 -5.51 -20.03 -8.91
C GLU A 369 -7.04 -20.07 -9.11
N ASN A 370 -7.84 -19.59 -8.14
CA ASN A 370 -9.32 -19.63 -8.22
C ASN A 370 -10.02 -18.25 -8.23
N LYS A 371 -9.28 -17.14 -8.25
CA LYS A 371 -9.90 -15.80 -8.23
C LYS A 371 -10.42 -15.43 -9.61
N LYS A 372 -11.73 -15.32 -9.75
CA LYS A 372 -12.37 -14.90 -11.01
C LYS A 372 -12.74 -13.43 -10.93
N TYR A 373 -11.74 -12.59 -11.18
CA TYR A 373 -11.93 -11.15 -11.30
C TYR A 373 -12.84 -10.83 -12.49
N THR A 374 -13.91 -10.08 -12.23
CA THR A 374 -14.85 -9.65 -13.27
C THR A 374 -15.13 -8.17 -13.09
N ASN A 375 -15.09 -7.42 -14.19
CA ASN A 375 -15.56 -6.04 -14.19
C ASN A 375 -17.10 -6.03 -14.12
N ILE A 376 -17.65 -5.53 -13.03
CA ILE A 376 -19.11 -5.43 -12.80
C ILE A 376 -19.69 -4.08 -13.22
N GLY A 377 -18.91 -3.26 -13.93
CA GLY A 377 -19.34 -2.00 -14.51
C GLY A 377 -19.14 -0.79 -13.60
N PRO A 378 -19.75 0.36 -13.93
CA PRO A 378 -19.59 1.59 -13.17
C PRO A 378 -20.28 1.56 -11.82
N SER A 379 -19.74 2.32 -10.87
CA SER A 379 -20.34 2.54 -9.56
C SER A 379 -20.23 4.00 -9.14
N VAL A 380 -21.13 4.43 -8.27
CA VAL A 380 -21.09 5.76 -7.65
C VAL A 380 -21.26 5.62 -6.15
N VAL A 381 -20.43 6.37 -5.42
CA VAL A 381 -20.59 6.61 -3.99
C VAL A 381 -21.13 8.02 -3.80
N TYR A 382 -22.23 8.15 -3.07
CA TYR A 382 -22.85 9.43 -2.75
C TYR A 382 -23.42 9.44 -1.34
N ARG A 383 -23.59 10.61 -0.75
CA ARG A 383 -24.26 10.80 0.54
C ARG A 383 -25.50 11.66 0.37
N ILE A 384 -26.55 11.33 1.11
CA ILE A 384 -27.71 12.21 1.26
C ILE A 384 -27.70 12.71 2.69
N ARG A 385 -27.64 14.03 2.83
CA ARG A 385 -27.69 14.72 4.12
C ARG A 385 -29.01 15.42 4.30
N ASP A 386 -29.63 15.24 5.46
CA ASP A 386 -30.87 15.92 5.82
C ASP A 386 -30.61 17.30 6.46
N LYS A 387 -31.69 18.01 6.82
CA LYS A 387 -31.62 19.32 7.51
C LYS A 387 -31.03 19.24 8.93
N ALA A 388 -31.07 18.07 9.56
CA ALA A 388 -30.46 17.84 10.88
C ALA A 388 -28.95 17.59 10.77
N GLY A 389 -28.41 17.47 9.56
CA GLY A 389 -27.00 17.20 9.29
C GLY A 389 -26.66 15.71 9.29
N GLN A 390 -27.64 14.81 9.48
CA GLN A 390 -27.44 13.38 9.41
C GLN A 390 -27.22 12.96 7.95
N ALA A 391 -26.14 12.22 7.69
CA ALA A 391 -25.79 11.75 6.35
C ALA A 391 -25.87 10.22 6.29
N VAL A 392 -26.49 9.73 5.23
CA VAL A 392 -26.46 8.31 4.85
C VAL A 392 -25.62 8.18 3.60
N GLU A 393 -24.68 7.24 3.59
CA GLU A 393 -23.83 6.95 2.44
C GLU A 393 -24.40 5.77 1.65
N TYR A 394 -24.33 5.90 0.33
CA TYR A 394 -24.84 4.96 -0.65
C TYR A 394 -23.72 4.56 -1.60
N LYS A 395 -23.58 3.26 -1.86
CA LYS A 395 -22.73 2.72 -2.94
C LYS A 395 -23.62 1.99 -3.94
N ASN A 396 -23.71 2.51 -5.15
CA ASN A 396 -24.64 2.01 -6.16
C ASN A 396 -23.89 1.47 -7.37
N TYR A 397 -24.16 0.22 -7.75
CA TYR A 397 -23.66 -0.37 -8.99
C TYR A 397 -24.63 -0.08 -10.12
N MET A 398 -24.11 0.51 -11.19
CA MET A 398 -24.93 1.14 -12.23
C MET A 398 -25.35 0.19 -13.33
N LEU A 399 -24.78 -1.02 -13.36
CA LEU A 399 -25.21 -2.13 -14.20
C LEU A 399 -25.69 -3.28 -13.33
N PRO A 400 -26.63 -4.10 -13.85
CA PRO A 400 -27.12 -5.23 -13.09
C PRO A 400 -26.01 -6.28 -12.93
N VAL A 401 -25.74 -6.66 -11.68
CA VAL A 401 -24.72 -7.63 -11.31
C VAL A 401 -25.34 -9.02 -11.27
N LYS A 402 -24.67 -9.98 -11.91
CA LYS A 402 -25.11 -11.38 -11.90
C LYS A 402 -24.87 -12.01 -10.52
N GLN A 403 -25.91 -12.55 -9.91
CA GLN A 403 -25.81 -13.39 -8.72
C GLN A 403 -26.53 -14.71 -9.00
N GLU A 404 -25.80 -15.81 -8.91
CA GLU A 404 -26.27 -17.15 -9.31
C GLU A 404 -26.74 -17.16 -10.79
N GLN A 405 -28.05 -17.27 -11.02
CA GLN A 405 -28.66 -17.30 -12.36
C GLN A 405 -29.32 -15.99 -12.78
N ASP A 406 -29.55 -15.08 -11.83
CA ASP A 406 -30.35 -13.87 -12.02
C ASP A 406 -29.47 -12.60 -11.94
N TYR A 407 -30.04 -11.46 -12.31
CA TYR A 407 -29.35 -10.18 -12.42
C TYR A 407 -30.00 -9.14 -11.52
N PHE A 408 -29.20 -8.37 -10.79
CA PHE A 408 -29.69 -7.44 -9.78
C PHE A 408 -29.04 -6.07 -9.89
N PHE A 409 -29.83 -5.01 -9.80
CA PHE A 409 -29.34 -3.67 -9.48
C PHE A 409 -29.07 -3.61 -7.98
N ILE A 410 -27.82 -3.37 -7.61
CA ILE A 410 -27.36 -3.47 -6.22
C ILE A 410 -27.03 -2.08 -5.69
N THR A 411 -27.65 -1.72 -4.55
CA THR A 411 -27.39 -0.48 -3.83
C THR A 411 -27.13 -0.77 -2.36
N GLY A 412 -25.99 -0.30 -1.84
CA GLY A 412 -25.58 -0.48 -0.45
C GLY A 412 -25.81 0.79 0.34
N THR A 413 -26.25 0.68 1.61
CA THR A 413 -26.43 1.83 2.52
C THR A 413 -25.66 1.65 3.83
N ARG A 414 -25.05 2.73 4.34
CA ARG A 414 -24.49 2.78 5.71
C ARG A 414 -24.60 4.17 6.31
N THR A 415 -24.68 4.27 7.65
CA THR A 415 -24.77 5.57 8.34
C THR A 415 -23.44 6.00 9.00
N GLY A 416 -22.50 5.07 9.19
CA GLY A 416 -21.16 5.32 9.72
C GLY A 416 -20.08 4.58 8.92
N LEU A 417 -18.84 5.08 8.96
CA LEU A 417 -17.71 4.50 8.21
C LEU A 417 -17.29 3.11 8.76
N GLU A 418 -17.56 2.88 10.03
CA GLU A 418 -17.33 1.64 10.76
C GLU A 418 -18.39 0.55 10.48
N GLN A 419 -19.53 0.93 9.90
CA GLN A 419 -20.62 0.01 9.58
C GLN A 419 -20.41 -0.62 8.19
N GLN A 420 -20.78 -1.89 8.07
CA GLN A 420 -20.87 -2.55 6.78
C GLN A 420 -22.08 -2.06 5.98
N TYR A 421 -21.99 -2.08 4.66
CA TYR A 421 -23.14 -1.76 3.81
C TYR A 421 -24.24 -2.80 3.97
N ARG A 422 -25.47 -2.32 4.17
CA ARG A 422 -26.69 -3.09 3.97
C ARG A 422 -27.08 -3.04 2.50
N TRP A 423 -27.16 -4.19 1.84
CA TRP A 423 -27.38 -4.26 0.39
C TRP A 423 -28.85 -4.51 0.03
N LEU A 424 -29.43 -3.58 -0.70
CA LEU A 424 -30.69 -3.75 -1.42
C LEU A 424 -30.39 -4.29 -2.83
N ARG A 425 -31.17 -5.29 -3.25
CA ARG A 425 -31.07 -5.94 -4.55
C ARG A 425 -32.40 -5.80 -5.26
N ILE A 426 -32.41 -5.14 -6.41
CA ILE A 426 -33.61 -4.98 -7.24
C ILE A 426 -33.45 -5.90 -8.46
N PRO A 427 -34.36 -6.86 -8.68
CA PRO A 427 -34.22 -7.79 -9.79
C PRO A 427 -34.35 -7.05 -11.12
N ALA A 428 -33.48 -7.39 -12.06
CA ALA A 428 -33.60 -6.96 -13.43
C ALA A 428 -34.67 -7.82 -14.14
N ASP A 429 -35.46 -7.18 -14.99
CA ASP A 429 -36.44 -7.87 -15.83
C ASP A 429 -35.79 -8.56 -17.04
N ARG A 430 -36.61 -9.16 -17.92
CA ARG A 430 -36.13 -9.87 -19.13
C ARG A 430 -35.35 -8.99 -20.11
N THR A 431 -35.43 -7.67 -19.97
CA THR A 431 -34.68 -6.69 -20.77
C THR A 431 -33.47 -6.12 -20.02
N SER A 432 -33.13 -6.71 -18.87
CA SER A 432 -32.07 -6.28 -17.97
C SER A 432 -32.30 -4.88 -17.39
N LYS A 433 -33.57 -4.50 -17.17
CA LYS A 433 -33.97 -3.19 -16.62
C LYS A 433 -34.77 -3.35 -15.32
N PRO A 434 -34.84 -2.31 -14.47
CA PRO A 434 -35.69 -2.34 -13.28
C PRO A 434 -37.16 -2.00 -13.59
N ASP A 435 -37.51 -1.71 -14.85
CA ASP A 435 -38.78 -1.12 -15.28
C ASP A 435 -40.00 -1.95 -14.82
N THR A 436 -39.95 -3.28 -14.97
CA THR A 436 -41.05 -4.16 -14.57
C THR A 436 -41.28 -4.14 -13.06
N PHE A 437 -40.20 -4.17 -12.27
CA PHE A 437 -40.27 -4.05 -10.81
C PHE A 437 -40.82 -2.67 -10.37
N MET A 438 -40.36 -1.60 -11.02
CA MET A 438 -40.83 -0.24 -10.74
C MET A 438 -42.32 -0.06 -11.07
N ALA A 439 -42.78 -0.68 -12.16
CA ALA A 439 -44.20 -0.69 -12.54
C ALA A 439 -45.06 -1.50 -11.55
N MET A 440 -44.56 -2.65 -11.07
CA MET A 440 -45.24 -3.41 -10.01
C MET A 440 -45.33 -2.59 -8.72
N ARG A 441 -44.25 -1.90 -8.34
CA ARG A 441 -44.21 -1.01 -7.18
C ARG A 441 -45.27 0.10 -7.28
N GLU A 442 -45.44 0.72 -8.45
CA GLU A 442 -46.49 1.72 -8.67
C GLU A 442 -47.89 1.13 -8.43
N LEU A 443 -48.19 -0.03 -9.03
CA LEU A 443 -49.47 -0.71 -8.87
C LEU A 443 -49.70 -1.12 -7.40
N LEU A 444 -48.68 -1.65 -6.72
CA LEU A 444 -48.75 -2.02 -5.31
C LEU A 444 -49.03 -0.83 -4.40
N LYS A 445 -48.62 0.39 -4.74
CA LYS A 445 -48.93 1.58 -3.93
C LYS A 445 -50.35 2.10 -4.16
N ASP A 446 -50.99 1.76 -5.28
CA ASP A 446 -52.37 2.15 -5.60
C ASP A 446 -53.40 1.17 -5.00
N GLU A 447 -54.12 1.60 -3.96
CA GLU A 447 -55.13 0.76 -3.30
C GLU A 447 -56.27 0.32 -4.21
N ALA A 448 -56.74 1.21 -5.10
CA ALA A 448 -57.83 0.88 -6.01
C ALA A 448 -57.37 -0.15 -7.04
N ALA A 449 -56.15 0.01 -7.57
CA ALA A 449 -55.56 -0.96 -8.48
C ALA A 449 -55.39 -2.33 -7.81
N ARG A 450 -54.84 -2.38 -6.57
CA ARG A 450 -54.71 -3.65 -5.82
C ARG A 450 -56.04 -4.39 -5.71
N LYS A 451 -57.10 -3.72 -5.25
CA LYS A 451 -58.43 -4.34 -5.11
C LYS A 451 -59.00 -4.84 -6.44
N ALA A 452 -58.80 -4.08 -7.51
CA ALA A 452 -59.22 -4.49 -8.85
C ALA A 452 -58.49 -5.77 -9.32
N VAL A 453 -57.18 -5.85 -9.09
CA VAL A 453 -56.38 -7.04 -9.42
C VAL A 453 -56.88 -8.26 -8.65
N ILE A 454 -57.08 -8.14 -7.32
CA ILE A 454 -57.57 -9.27 -6.52
C ILE A 454 -58.93 -9.72 -7.02
N ARG A 455 -59.88 -8.80 -7.20
CA ARG A 455 -61.22 -9.12 -7.65
C ARG A 455 -61.20 -9.89 -8.97
N ASN A 456 -60.37 -9.48 -9.92
CA ASN A 456 -60.21 -10.17 -11.21
C ASN A 456 -59.57 -11.55 -11.04
N ALA A 457 -58.54 -11.67 -10.19
CA ALA A 457 -57.85 -12.92 -9.93
C ALA A 457 -58.73 -13.97 -9.23
N THR A 458 -59.71 -13.54 -8.43
CA THR A 458 -60.61 -14.43 -7.68
C THR A 458 -61.92 -14.75 -8.40
N LEU A 459 -62.17 -14.21 -9.61
CA LEU A 459 -63.41 -14.49 -10.37
C LEU A 459 -63.64 -15.98 -10.59
N ASN A 460 -62.57 -16.75 -10.83
CA ASN A 460 -62.65 -18.19 -11.09
C ASN A 460 -62.69 -19.04 -9.80
N ALA A 461 -62.64 -18.44 -8.61
CA ALA A 461 -62.78 -19.17 -7.36
C ALA A 461 -64.24 -19.67 -7.19
N PRO A 462 -64.47 -20.81 -6.52
CA PRO A 462 -65.81 -21.33 -6.25
C PRO A 462 -66.68 -20.32 -5.51
N ASP A 463 -67.95 -20.17 -5.92
CA ASP A 463 -68.87 -19.14 -5.41
C ASP A 463 -69.00 -19.14 -3.88
N ASN A 464 -68.97 -20.33 -3.26
CA ASN A 464 -69.13 -20.52 -1.82
C ASN A 464 -67.96 -20.01 -0.97
N ILE A 465 -66.77 -19.81 -1.54
CA ILE A 465 -65.58 -19.32 -0.82
C ILE A 465 -65.00 -18.04 -1.43
N ARG A 466 -65.50 -17.59 -2.60
CA ARG A 466 -64.95 -16.47 -3.36
C ARG A 466 -64.84 -15.20 -2.52
N GLU A 467 -65.88 -14.84 -1.78
CA GLU A 467 -65.89 -13.60 -0.99
C GLU A 467 -64.85 -13.63 0.14
N GLN A 468 -64.81 -14.72 0.92
CA GLN A 468 -63.84 -14.88 2.01
C GLN A 468 -62.40 -14.93 1.48
N PHE A 469 -62.17 -15.64 0.38
CA PHE A 469 -60.87 -15.72 -0.26
C PHE A 469 -60.41 -14.36 -0.82
N THR A 470 -61.31 -13.61 -1.45
CA THR A 470 -61.05 -12.24 -1.95
C THR A 470 -60.65 -11.34 -0.80
N LEU A 471 -61.40 -11.35 0.30
CA LEU A 471 -61.08 -10.54 1.47
C LEU A 471 -59.72 -10.91 2.08
N ALA A 472 -59.41 -12.20 2.19
CA ALA A 472 -58.12 -12.67 2.69
C ALA A 472 -56.95 -12.22 1.77
N ALA A 473 -57.12 -12.32 0.46
CA ALA A 473 -56.13 -11.89 -0.53
C ALA A 473 -55.93 -10.36 -0.52
N GLU A 474 -57.01 -9.58 -0.43
CA GLU A 474 -56.95 -8.12 -0.31
C GLU A 474 -56.22 -7.69 0.98
N ASN A 475 -56.51 -8.33 2.11
CA ASN A 475 -55.85 -8.04 3.38
C ASN A 475 -54.36 -8.40 3.32
N THR A 476 -54.02 -9.58 2.80
CA THR A 476 -52.63 -10.06 2.69
C THR A 476 -51.79 -9.11 1.82
N LEU A 477 -52.29 -8.78 0.63
CA LEU A 477 -51.61 -7.84 -0.26
C LEU A 477 -51.58 -6.42 0.32
N GLY A 478 -52.64 -6.00 1.02
CA GLY A 478 -52.71 -4.70 1.67
C GLY A 478 -51.69 -4.53 2.81
N ILE A 479 -51.45 -5.58 3.59
CA ILE A 479 -50.41 -5.60 4.64
C ILE A 479 -49.03 -5.58 3.98
N PHE A 480 -48.79 -6.44 3.00
CA PHE A 480 -47.53 -6.49 2.27
C PHE A 480 -47.21 -5.15 1.58
N ALA A 481 -48.19 -4.51 0.95
CA ALA A 481 -48.00 -3.22 0.30
C ALA A 481 -47.56 -2.10 1.27
N LYS A 482 -47.91 -2.21 2.56
CA LYS A 482 -47.53 -1.22 3.58
C LYS A 482 -46.10 -1.37 4.09
N GLY A 483 -45.60 -2.59 4.25
CA GLY A 483 -44.31 -2.83 4.89
C GLY A 483 -43.55 -4.09 4.46
N GLY A 484 -43.92 -4.71 3.35
CA GLY A 484 -43.30 -5.93 2.84
C GLY A 484 -43.54 -7.13 3.74
N TYR A 485 -42.62 -8.10 3.72
CA TYR A 485 -42.65 -9.26 4.60
C TYR A 485 -42.64 -8.89 6.09
N LEU A 486 -41.94 -7.81 6.46
CA LEU A 486 -41.85 -7.37 7.86
C LEU A 486 -43.23 -7.05 8.46
N ALA A 487 -44.07 -6.33 7.74
CA ALA A 487 -45.43 -6.01 8.19
C ALA A 487 -46.34 -7.26 8.24
N LEU A 488 -46.13 -8.20 7.32
CA LEU A 488 -46.87 -9.46 7.28
C LEU A 488 -46.50 -10.36 8.47
N ASP A 489 -45.20 -10.46 8.77
CA ASP A 489 -44.69 -11.25 9.89
C ASP A 489 -45.08 -10.63 11.24
N GLU A 490 -45.06 -9.29 11.35
CA GLU A 490 -45.58 -8.58 12.53
C GLU A 490 -47.08 -8.87 12.73
N PHE A 491 -47.87 -8.82 11.65
CA PHE A 491 -49.29 -9.13 11.71
C PHE A 491 -49.54 -10.57 12.19
N ILE A 492 -48.81 -11.56 11.64
CA ILE A 492 -48.94 -12.96 12.04
C ILE A 492 -48.56 -13.12 13.52
N THR A 493 -47.43 -12.56 13.93
CA THR A 493 -46.92 -12.68 15.30
C THR A 493 -47.89 -12.08 16.32
N LYS A 494 -48.54 -10.97 15.98
CA LYS A 494 -49.45 -10.24 16.87
C LYS A 494 -50.86 -10.84 16.94
N ASN A 495 -51.35 -11.41 15.84
CA ASN A 495 -52.76 -11.82 15.71
C ASN A 495 -52.97 -13.34 15.70
N ILE A 496 -51.93 -14.15 15.50
CA ILE A 496 -52.02 -15.61 15.43
C ILE A 496 -51.33 -16.25 16.65
N PRO A 497 -51.98 -17.22 17.35
CA PRO A 497 -51.36 -17.97 18.45
C PRO A 497 -50.07 -18.68 18.01
N LYS A 498 -49.04 -18.71 18.89
CA LYS A 498 -47.69 -19.25 18.58
C LYS A 498 -47.71 -20.64 17.94
N GLU A 499 -48.59 -21.52 18.39
CA GLU A 499 -48.71 -22.90 17.90
C GLU A 499 -49.15 -22.99 16.43
N GLN A 500 -49.77 -21.94 15.90
CA GLN A 500 -50.28 -21.88 14.52
C GLN A 500 -49.49 -20.94 13.62
N GLN A 501 -48.50 -20.21 14.16
CA GLN A 501 -47.78 -19.15 13.42
C GLN A 501 -47.07 -19.70 12.18
N GLU A 502 -46.27 -20.76 12.31
CA GLU A 502 -45.50 -21.34 11.19
C GLU A 502 -46.43 -21.81 10.06
N LYS A 503 -47.51 -22.51 10.41
CA LYS A 503 -48.51 -22.99 9.44
C LYS A 503 -49.22 -21.83 8.73
N MET A 504 -49.66 -20.82 9.50
CA MET A 504 -50.35 -19.66 8.94
C MET A 504 -49.42 -18.81 8.07
N GLN A 505 -48.15 -18.68 8.44
CA GLN A 505 -47.13 -17.99 7.65
C GLN A 505 -46.96 -18.63 6.27
N GLY A 506 -46.89 -19.96 6.21
CA GLY A 506 -46.89 -20.69 4.93
C GLY A 506 -48.08 -20.33 4.04
N TYR A 507 -49.31 -20.34 4.59
CA TYR A 507 -50.51 -19.96 3.82
C TYR A 507 -50.51 -18.49 3.37
N PHE A 508 -50.07 -17.57 4.22
CA PHE A 508 -49.94 -16.16 3.85
C PHE A 508 -48.94 -15.97 2.72
N TYR A 509 -47.80 -16.67 2.75
CA TYR A 509 -46.78 -16.56 1.70
C TYR A 509 -47.22 -17.21 0.38
N GLU A 510 -47.88 -18.38 0.42
CA GLU A 510 -48.47 -19.00 -0.77
C GLU A 510 -49.55 -18.11 -1.40
N MET A 511 -50.43 -17.55 -0.58
CA MET A 511 -51.46 -16.60 -1.03
C MET A 511 -50.83 -15.34 -1.62
N LEU A 512 -49.85 -14.76 -0.93
CA LEU A 512 -49.12 -13.59 -1.41
C LEU A 512 -48.46 -13.87 -2.75
N PHE A 513 -47.78 -15.01 -2.92
CA PHE A 513 -47.16 -15.38 -4.19
C PHE A 513 -48.18 -15.47 -5.32
N GLY A 514 -49.31 -16.16 -5.10
CA GLY A 514 -50.38 -16.27 -6.10
C GLY A 514 -50.98 -14.92 -6.49
N VAL A 515 -51.21 -14.05 -5.51
CA VAL A 515 -51.70 -12.69 -5.73
C VAL A 515 -50.68 -11.82 -6.44
N MET A 516 -49.40 -11.90 -6.06
CA MET A 516 -48.32 -11.15 -6.67
C MET A 516 -48.10 -11.55 -8.14
N ASN A 517 -48.34 -12.81 -8.47
CA ASN A 517 -48.36 -13.25 -9.85
C ASN A 517 -49.49 -12.59 -10.67
N ALA A 518 -50.68 -12.41 -10.08
CA ALA A 518 -51.76 -11.65 -10.70
C ALA A 518 -51.43 -10.15 -10.82
N VAL A 519 -50.77 -9.57 -9.82
CA VAL A 519 -50.25 -8.19 -9.87
C VAL A 519 -49.27 -8.02 -11.02
N LEU A 520 -48.33 -8.96 -11.21
CA LEU A 520 -47.39 -8.91 -12.32
C LEU A 520 -48.12 -9.00 -13.66
N GLU A 521 -49.11 -9.88 -13.80
CA GLU A 521 -49.90 -10.00 -15.02
C GLU A 521 -50.63 -8.70 -15.38
N GLU A 522 -51.32 -8.10 -14.41
CA GLU A 522 -51.98 -6.80 -14.59
C GLU A 522 -50.94 -5.71 -14.91
N THR A 523 -49.79 -5.72 -14.26
CA THR A 523 -48.71 -4.75 -14.51
C THR A 523 -48.22 -4.84 -15.96
N ILE A 524 -47.99 -6.05 -16.46
CA ILE A 524 -47.56 -6.29 -17.84
C ILE A 524 -48.59 -5.74 -18.83
N GLN A 525 -49.88 -5.99 -18.58
CA GLN A 525 -50.98 -5.54 -19.45
C GLN A 525 -51.17 -4.02 -19.38
N LYS A 526 -51.32 -3.46 -18.17
CA LYS A 526 -51.58 -2.04 -17.92
C LYS A 526 -50.48 -1.14 -18.49
N TYR A 527 -49.22 -1.53 -18.33
CA TYR A 527 -48.06 -0.75 -18.76
C TYR A 527 -47.45 -1.21 -20.09
N LYS A 528 -48.07 -2.17 -20.78
CA LYS A 528 -47.62 -2.71 -22.08
C LYS A 528 -46.16 -3.20 -22.04
N LEU A 529 -45.78 -3.87 -20.95
CA LEU A 529 -44.45 -4.45 -20.81
C LEU A 529 -44.33 -5.73 -21.66
N PRO A 530 -43.10 -6.20 -21.95
CA PRO A 530 -42.90 -7.46 -22.65
C PRO A 530 -43.60 -8.63 -21.95
N ALA A 531 -44.31 -9.45 -22.71
CA ALA A 531 -44.99 -10.63 -22.17
C ALA A 531 -44.01 -11.58 -21.47
N TRP A 532 -44.39 -12.06 -20.29
CA TRP A 532 -43.58 -12.98 -19.49
C TRP A 532 -44.35 -14.28 -19.28
N PRO A 533 -43.96 -15.40 -19.93
CA PRO A 533 -44.65 -16.68 -19.75
C PRO A 533 -44.51 -17.17 -18.30
N GLN A 534 -45.43 -18.04 -17.89
CA GLN A 534 -45.37 -18.73 -16.60
C GLN A 534 -44.24 -19.76 -16.64
N ASP A 535 -43.05 -19.35 -16.23
CA ASP A 535 -41.84 -20.17 -16.18
C ASP A 535 -41.09 -19.99 -14.84
N GLU A 536 -40.05 -20.80 -14.64
CA GLU A 536 -39.25 -20.75 -13.41
C GLU A 536 -38.58 -19.37 -13.21
N ALA A 537 -38.16 -18.72 -14.30
CA ALA A 537 -37.53 -17.39 -14.24
C ALA A 537 -38.52 -16.31 -13.76
N ARG A 538 -39.79 -16.38 -14.20
CA ARG A 538 -40.87 -15.50 -13.71
C ARG A 538 -41.09 -15.69 -12.21
N ASN A 539 -41.12 -16.95 -11.76
CA ASN A 539 -41.31 -17.26 -10.34
C ASN A 539 -40.16 -16.73 -9.48
N ARG A 540 -38.91 -16.91 -9.91
CA ARG A 540 -37.75 -16.33 -9.23
C ARG A 540 -37.80 -14.79 -9.23
N PHE A 541 -38.14 -14.17 -10.36
CA PHE A 541 -38.30 -12.71 -10.43
C PHE A 541 -39.36 -12.19 -9.45
N LEU A 542 -40.49 -12.90 -9.29
CA LEU A 542 -41.54 -12.54 -8.34
C LEU A 542 -41.04 -12.61 -6.89
N LEU A 543 -40.34 -13.69 -6.51
CA LEU A 543 -39.75 -13.85 -5.19
C LEU A 543 -38.76 -12.70 -4.91
N HIS A 544 -37.81 -12.48 -5.81
CA HIS A 544 -36.83 -11.39 -5.72
C HIS A 544 -37.49 -10.02 -5.68
N SER A 545 -38.63 -9.83 -6.37
CA SER A 545 -39.37 -8.56 -6.36
C SER A 545 -40.05 -8.30 -5.01
N MET A 546 -40.55 -9.35 -4.34
CA MET A 546 -41.12 -9.21 -3.00
C MET A 546 -40.04 -8.90 -1.95
N ASP A 547 -38.87 -9.54 -2.07
CA ASP A 547 -37.70 -9.25 -1.24
C ASP A 547 -37.20 -7.82 -1.46
N ALA A 548 -37.08 -7.39 -2.72
CA ALA A 548 -36.68 -6.03 -3.09
C ALA A 548 -37.68 -4.99 -2.60
N TYR A 549 -38.99 -5.27 -2.71
CA TYR A 549 -40.04 -4.38 -2.20
C TYR A 549 -39.95 -4.25 -0.69
N THR A 550 -39.70 -5.35 0.03
CA THR A 550 -39.47 -5.34 1.48
C THR A 550 -38.21 -4.55 1.82
N GLY A 551 -37.09 -4.76 1.11
CA GLY A 551 -35.87 -4.00 1.33
C GLY A 551 -36.04 -2.48 1.08
N LEU A 552 -36.94 -2.09 0.17
CA LEU A 552 -37.25 -0.69 -0.09
C LEU A 552 -38.00 0.01 1.05
N THR A 553 -38.73 -0.72 1.91
CA THR A 553 -39.46 -0.10 3.04
C THR A 553 -38.51 0.38 4.12
N GLU A 554 -37.32 -0.23 4.22
CA GLU A 554 -36.25 0.17 5.12
C GLU A 554 -35.13 0.96 4.41
N TYR A 555 -35.25 1.21 3.10
CA TYR A 555 -34.26 1.97 2.35
C TYR A 555 -34.41 3.46 2.64
N PRO A 556 -33.42 4.12 3.27
CA PRO A 556 -33.58 5.47 3.78
C PRO A 556 -33.57 6.56 2.70
N ALA A 557 -33.12 6.23 1.48
CA ALA A 557 -33.01 7.23 0.42
C ALA A 557 -34.37 7.53 -0.21
N PRO A 558 -34.67 8.81 -0.48
CA PRO A 558 -35.93 9.20 -1.10
C PRO A 558 -35.98 8.92 -2.63
N MET A 559 -34.85 8.51 -3.22
CA MET A 559 -34.76 8.12 -4.63
C MET A 559 -33.72 7.02 -4.88
N LEU A 560 -33.87 6.31 -6.00
CA LEU A 560 -32.82 5.46 -6.57
C LEU A 560 -32.22 6.13 -7.80
N LEU A 561 -30.90 6.14 -7.88
CA LEU A 561 -30.17 6.64 -9.04
C LEU A 561 -29.82 5.47 -9.95
N GLN A 562 -30.15 5.60 -11.23
CA GLN A 562 -29.72 4.71 -12.29
C GLN A 562 -28.95 5.51 -13.33
N LEU A 563 -27.73 5.10 -13.68
CA LEU A 563 -26.92 5.80 -14.66
C LEU A 563 -27.55 5.71 -16.06
N ASP A 564 -27.65 6.86 -16.74
CA ASP A 564 -28.11 7.00 -18.13
C ASP A 564 -26.94 7.32 -19.07
N GLY A 565 -25.86 7.92 -18.55
CA GLY A 565 -24.63 8.20 -19.28
C GLY A 565 -23.62 8.97 -18.44
N PHE A 566 -22.37 9.02 -18.89
CA PHE A 566 -21.31 9.80 -18.24
C PHE A 566 -20.23 10.26 -19.22
N GLU A 567 -19.55 11.35 -18.87
CA GLU A 567 -18.28 11.77 -19.45
C GLU A 567 -17.21 11.70 -18.36
N GLU A 568 -16.28 10.75 -18.49
CA GLU A 568 -15.27 10.49 -17.47
C GLU A 568 -14.18 11.57 -17.51
N VAL A 569 -13.92 12.16 -16.34
CA VAL A 569 -12.78 13.05 -16.12
C VAL A 569 -11.90 12.40 -15.08
N ARG A 570 -10.62 12.20 -15.38
CA ARG A 570 -9.70 11.53 -14.45
C ARG A 570 -8.79 12.53 -13.75
N SER A 571 -8.27 12.11 -12.60
CA SER A 571 -7.24 12.80 -11.85
C SER A 571 -6.06 11.87 -11.60
N SER A 572 -4.85 12.40 -11.76
CA SER A 572 -3.61 11.68 -11.46
C SER A 572 -3.04 12.15 -10.14
N GLY A 573 -2.80 11.20 -9.24
CA GLY A 573 -2.09 11.44 -8.00
C GLY A 573 -0.60 11.30 -8.20
N LEU A 574 0.11 12.43 -8.11
CA LEU A 574 1.54 12.53 -8.30
C LEU A 574 2.23 12.72 -6.95
N GLN A 575 3.24 11.89 -6.68
CA GLN A 575 4.15 12.11 -5.55
C GLN A 575 5.42 12.76 -6.09
N MET A 576 5.82 13.89 -5.52
CA MET A 576 7.05 14.58 -5.88
C MET A 576 8.02 14.56 -4.72
N THR A 577 9.27 14.15 -4.98
CA THR A 577 10.28 14.00 -3.93
C THR A 577 11.60 14.65 -4.33
N ARG A 578 12.19 15.39 -3.40
CA ARG A 578 13.60 15.79 -3.45
C ARG A 578 14.37 15.02 -2.39
N SER A 579 15.35 14.20 -2.80
CA SER A 579 16.08 13.31 -1.89
C SER A 579 17.58 13.29 -2.21
N PRO A 580 18.32 14.36 -1.88
CA PRO A 580 19.76 14.44 -2.16
C PRO A 580 20.60 13.41 -1.37
N GLY A 581 20.08 12.91 -0.24
CA GLY A 581 20.72 11.87 0.57
C GLY A 581 20.74 10.48 -0.09
N ALA A 582 19.86 10.21 -1.05
CA ALA A 582 19.79 8.94 -1.76
C ALA A 582 21.14 8.53 -2.38
N PHE A 583 21.86 9.49 -2.99
CA PHE A 583 23.19 9.23 -3.54
C PHE A 583 24.19 8.77 -2.47
N LEU A 584 24.17 9.39 -1.29
CA LEU A 584 25.03 8.99 -0.17
C LEU A 584 24.67 7.58 0.31
N VAL A 585 23.39 7.24 0.40
CA VAL A 585 22.96 5.88 0.76
C VAL A 585 23.48 4.85 -0.24
N TYR A 586 23.42 5.12 -1.54
CA TYR A 586 23.99 4.23 -2.56
C TYR A 586 25.51 4.11 -2.43
N LEU A 587 26.21 5.23 -2.26
CA LEU A 587 27.66 5.24 -2.07
C LEU A 587 28.07 4.43 -0.84
N GLY A 588 27.40 4.66 0.29
CA GLY A 588 27.64 3.92 1.52
C GLY A 588 27.31 2.44 1.38
N SER A 589 26.28 2.07 0.61
CA SER A 589 25.98 0.67 0.31
C SER A 589 27.10 -0.01 -0.48
N VAL A 590 27.66 0.67 -1.49
CA VAL A 590 28.84 0.17 -2.23
C VAL A 590 30.04 0.00 -1.30
N LEU A 591 30.31 0.99 -0.43
CA LEU A 591 31.37 0.90 0.57
C LEU A 591 31.13 -0.27 1.54
N LEU A 592 29.89 -0.55 1.92
CA LEU A 592 29.56 -1.67 2.80
C LEU A 592 29.90 -3.01 2.13
N VAL A 593 29.53 -3.18 0.86
CA VAL A 593 29.85 -4.37 0.06
C VAL A 593 31.37 -4.53 -0.10
N LEU A 594 32.09 -3.46 -0.42
CA LEU A 594 33.56 -3.50 -0.47
C LEU A 594 34.14 -3.85 0.91
N GLY A 595 33.61 -3.26 1.98
CA GLY A 595 34.03 -3.52 3.35
C GLY A 595 33.93 -4.99 3.73
N THR A 596 32.79 -5.63 3.44
CA THR A 596 32.58 -7.06 3.69
C THR A 596 33.50 -7.93 2.84
N ILE A 597 33.67 -7.61 1.55
CA ILE A 597 34.60 -8.35 0.67
C ILE A 597 36.02 -8.34 1.24
N PHE A 598 36.54 -7.16 1.59
CA PHE A 598 37.89 -7.02 2.14
C PHE A 598 38.05 -7.73 3.49
N MET A 599 37.02 -7.72 4.35
CA MET A 599 37.07 -8.40 5.64
C MET A 599 37.07 -9.93 5.54
N PHE A 600 36.25 -10.50 4.64
CA PHE A 600 36.04 -11.95 4.57
C PHE A 600 36.98 -12.66 3.59
N TYR A 601 37.33 -12.03 2.47
CA TYR A 601 38.06 -12.67 1.38
C TYR A 601 39.55 -12.31 1.35
N ILE A 602 39.95 -11.11 1.81
CA ILE A 602 41.35 -10.73 1.90
C ILE A 602 41.86 -11.08 3.29
N ARG A 603 42.92 -11.89 3.40
CA ARG A 603 43.45 -12.36 4.68
C ARG A 603 44.89 -11.88 4.85
N GLU A 604 45.17 -11.20 5.96
CA GLU A 604 46.55 -10.81 6.29
C GLU A 604 47.33 -12.03 6.78
N LYS A 605 48.41 -12.35 6.07
CA LYS A 605 49.38 -13.39 6.42
C LYS A 605 50.76 -12.78 6.50
N ARG A 606 51.54 -13.21 7.49
CA ARG A 606 52.93 -12.79 7.67
C ARG A 606 53.82 -14.02 7.73
N ALA A 607 54.98 -13.92 7.12
CA ALA A 607 56.00 -14.94 7.14
C ALA A 607 57.35 -14.32 7.46
N TRP A 608 58.21 -15.05 8.15
CA TRP A 608 59.56 -14.65 8.50
C TRP A 608 60.50 -15.80 8.22
N VAL A 609 61.62 -15.50 7.55
CA VAL A 609 62.76 -16.41 7.40
C VAL A 609 63.96 -15.73 8.03
N LEU A 610 64.45 -16.29 9.14
CA LEU A 610 65.64 -15.80 9.84
C LEU A 610 66.82 -16.70 9.55
N PHE A 611 67.90 -16.12 9.04
CA PHE A 611 69.18 -16.78 8.78
C PHE A 611 70.16 -16.38 9.88
N SER A 612 70.58 -17.34 10.70
CA SER A 612 71.72 -17.22 11.64
C SER A 612 72.75 -18.29 11.31
N ASP A 613 74.03 -18.08 11.66
CA ASP A 613 75.23 -18.85 11.26
C ASP A 613 74.98 -20.23 10.60
N ASP A 614 74.38 -21.18 11.32
CA ASP A 614 74.05 -22.53 10.82
C ASP A 614 72.56 -22.91 10.88
N ARG A 615 71.65 -21.94 11.06
CA ARG A 615 70.21 -22.20 11.25
C ARG A 615 69.33 -21.24 10.45
N ILE A 616 68.41 -21.84 9.68
CA ILE A 616 67.35 -21.11 8.98
C ILE A 616 66.03 -21.38 9.69
N ARG A 617 65.44 -20.35 10.31
CA ARG A 617 64.14 -20.47 10.98
C ARG A 617 63.04 -19.88 10.11
N PHE A 618 62.05 -20.69 9.80
CA PHE A 618 60.82 -20.24 9.15
C PHE A 618 59.69 -20.11 10.19
N ALA A 619 58.94 -19.02 10.13
CA ALA A 619 57.77 -18.81 10.95
C ALA A 619 56.65 -18.11 10.17
N MET A 620 55.39 -18.44 10.47
CA MET A 620 54.22 -17.80 9.89
C MET A 620 53.19 -17.40 10.94
N SER A 621 52.43 -16.36 10.64
CA SER A 621 51.28 -15.95 11.46
C SER A 621 50.15 -15.36 10.61
N SER A 622 48.93 -15.43 11.14
CA SER A 622 47.70 -14.93 10.54
C SER A 622 46.82 -14.39 11.65
N SER A 623 46.15 -13.27 11.41
CA SER A 623 45.39 -12.59 12.46
C SER A 623 44.06 -13.27 12.81
N ARG A 624 43.47 -14.09 11.92
CA ARG A 624 42.09 -14.60 12.10
C ARG A 624 41.78 -15.98 11.48
N ASN A 625 42.76 -16.78 11.04
CA ASN A 625 42.45 -18.11 10.51
C ASN A 625 43.58 -19.13 10.67
N GLU A 626 43.63 -19.79 11.82
CA GLU A 626 44.62 -20.82 12.14
C GLU A 626 44.49 -22.05 11.23
N ARG A 627 43.26 -22.38 10.80
CA ARG A 627 42.97 -23.57 9.99
C ARG A 627 43.65 -23.54 8.61
N ASP A 628 43.77 -22.36 8.01
CA ASP A 628 44.49 -22.22 6.73
C ASP A 628 46.00 -22.36 6.94
N LEU A 629 46.53 -21.73 8.00
CA LEU A 629 47.94 -21.85 8.36
C LEU A 629 48.35 -23.29 8.65
N GLN A 630 47.48 -24.10 9.25
CA GLN A 630 47.72 -25.53 9.46
C GLN A 630 47.98 -26.29 8.15
N LYS A 631 47.44 -25.84 7.01
CA LYS A 631 47.67 -26.45 5.69
C LYS A 631 48.84 -25.80 4.96
N GLU A 632 48.90 -24.48 4.96
CA GLU A 632 49.89 -23.70 4.19
C GLU A 632 51.28 -23.73 4.81
N PHE A 633 51.39 -23.74 6.14
CA PHE A 633 52.68 -23.75 6.82
C PHE A 633 53.50 -25.01 6.50
N PRO A 634 52.95 -26.24 6.55
CA PRO A 634 53.67 -27.43 6.10
C PRO A 634 54.07 -27.36 4.62
N GLN A 635 53.20 -26.86 3.73
CA GLN A 635 53.49 -26.73 2.30
C GLN A 635 54.66 -25.78 2.03
N HIS A 636 54.65 -24.61 2.69
CA HIS A 636 55.74 -23.66 2.56
C HIS A 636 57.04 -24.18 3.20
N THR A 637 56.95 -24.88 4.33
CA THR A 637 58.09 -25.53 4.97
C THR A 637 58.72 -26.56 4.03
N GLN A 638 57.94 -27.48 3.47
CA GLN A 638 58.42 -28.52 2.55
C GLN A 638 59.05 -27.92 1.29
N SER A 639 58.44 -26.88 0.72
CA SER A 639 58.96 -26.22 -0.48
C SER A 639 60.28 -25.50 -0.20
N LEU A 640 60.39 -24.80 0.94
CA LEU A 640 61.64 -24.15 1.36
C LEU A 640 62.72 -25.18 1.72
N GLN A 641 62.37 -26.31 2.35
CA GLN A 641 63.29 -27.41 2.62
C GLN A 641 63.78 -28.07 1.32
N ARG A 642 62.90 -28.23 0.33
CA ARG A 642 63.27 -28.76 -0.98
C ARG A 642 64.21 -27.81 -1.70
N LEU A 643 63.92 -26.51 -1.71
CA LEU A 643 64.84 -25.50 -2.26
C LEU A 643 66.20 -25.55 -1.55
N ALA A 644 66.22 -25.66 -0.23
CA ALA A 644 67.46 -25.80 0.54
C ALA A 644 68.22 -27.11 0.22
N LYS A 645 67.56 -28.19 -0.19
CA LYS A 645 68.24 -29.44 -0.60
C LYS A 645 68.75 -29.38 -2.03
N ASP A 646 67.90 -28.98 -2.96
CA ASP A 646 68.19 -28.99 -4.40
C ASP A 646 69.34 -28.02 -4.75
N LEU A 647 69.48 -26.91 -4.01
CA LEU A 647 70.55 -25.91 -4.21
C LEU A 647 71.88 -26.25 -3.53
N ASN A 648 71.93 -27.29 -2.70
CA ASN A 648 73.17 -27.81 -2.08
C ASN A 648 73.75 -29.02 -2.81
N HIS A 649 73.13 -29.48 -3.90
CA HIS A 649 73.66 -30.59 -4.70
C HIS A 649 74.69 -30.17 -5.76
N ASP A 650 74.86 -28.86 -6.00
CA ASP A 650 75.88 -28.31 -6.90
C ASP A 650 77.04 -27.60 -6.15
N ALA A 651 77.24 -27.89 -4.86
CA ALA A 651 78.31 -27.33 -4.03
C ALA A 651 79.46 -28.31 -3.77
#